data_AF-Q55GI8-F1
#
_entry.id   AF-Q55GI8-F1
#
_cell.length_a   1.000
_cell.length_b   1.000
_cell.length_c   1.000
_cell.angle_alpha   90.00
_cell.angle_beta   90.00
_cell.angle_gamma   90.00
#
_symmetry.space_group_name_H-M   'P 1'
#
loop_
_entity.id
_entity.type
_entity.pdbx_description
1 polymer ?
#
loop_
_entity_poly.entity_id
_entity_poly.type
_entity_poly.pdbx_seq_one_letter_code
_entity_poly.pdbx_strand_id
1 'polypeptide(L)'
;MEKKLLIIVIVFLFSTIQVFCRIDDKTFVISNETYLSYHFPVDSEYFSSLNFEHYEGPSFQLDFECITFNGTICFSQIYPEIKKKIYGTSISYSTQKTYKLDQELFPTPIVSSPFQPPTKGGISILKGTFLTFSEKTFYQVIYPKKQKIFILDSESLSFDATNFKVNCPPGCGYQIIKWDNGNLFNFSYSNPSISVVKINPSNIIVNGSDFCDSSYSSNITIDGVIIPNSNYEKDEDSIVIIYTQQHTIKSLMKIETSNVTSVEIEIVFKPEPLLINSVPYSKGGLLILEGLRLSSNTTNKNNNNNNIIIKIGNITCSNAISISNDSITCNLNPGFNNKSVTLNNLPVSVTINNITNENKLLFNYGIVKLNPNKYSLPDRVLQLNGDCLGNSNGTIVYLNGKETLLNDLKINNQETTLSFKIPDEFKSKLNVSIKVNDILSNEIQIDISFYASHSNEQPSTNGNTNIIFTLYNIKSENYNKIPSIIIIPEQIVINGVSVNSPTNQDVHSYSFLIPAGCGKKDIQIIIGSQSCLSSITYFEPIIKNCLVSGFDGTNGNIICDGSFGNKDYLIKSSVLFSNDEIIPPSINSTTFSFPLISGYHSDDLIFQMCGVQSKPFKLNISPSLKGINQSQMETLGGKFYILGEFFSANINCSVFCNDKEYEKKFENSKTISFDLQIPGPNDITCNYTFDNGKNTGDFKIEYPLPLIENTSSINVNGGNLTIYGKNFYNVSNIKVEVDNQLKCNKIEFINLNSLTCFLPPFIETLFNDQKLLLNSSTTIFSKKLLLNVTFESKTWSGYIFQYSKEEIKNNDTSENSTNDILNHEKNNNNQKDGSSLSKKSIILLSILLPSFIILIVSLAIVILVIKRNKTKHSKNMSSKEKELMKQ
;
A
#
# COMPACT_ATOMS: atom_id res chain seq x y z
N MET A 1 -12.81 71.46 59.52
CA MET A 1 -13.68 70.67 58.61
C MET A 1 -14.31 69.46 59.31
N GLU A 2 -13.75 68.97 60.42
CA GLU A 2 -14.21 67.78 61.16
C GLU A 2 -15.59 67.91 61.85
N LYS A 3 -15.98 69.09 62.34
CA LYS A 3 -17.31 69.27 62.97
C LYS A 3 -18.49 69.10 62.00
N LYS A 4 -18.31 69.40 60.69
CA LYS A 4 -19.38 69.23 59.69
C LYS A 4 -19.56 67.75 59.28
N LEU A 5 -18.48 66.97 59.23
CA LEU A 5 -18.54 65.54 58.91
C LEU A 5 -19.22 64.75 60.04
N LEU A 6 -18.93 65.09 61.31
CA LEU A 6 -19.58 64.47 62.46
C LEU A 6 -21.09 64.73 62.49
N ILE A 7 -21.53 65.96 62.18
CA ILE A 7 -22.96 66.30 62.10
C ILE A 7 -23.65 65.55 60.95
N ILE A 8 -23.00 65.41 59.78
CA ILE A 8 -23.56 64.64 58.66
C ILE A 8 -23.67 63.16 59.02
N VAL A 9 -22.68 62.57 59.71
CA VAL A 9 -22.75 61.18 60.17
C VAL A 9 -23.83 60.98 61.23
N ILE A 10 -24.03 61.92 62.15
CA ILE A 10 -25.09 61.86 63.16
C ILE A 10 -26.47 62.04 62.52
N VAL A 11 -26.64 62.96 61.56
CA VAL A 11 -27.90 63.13 60.81
C VAL A 11 -28.16 61.90 59.93
N PHE A 12 -27.15 61.32 59.31
CA PHE A 12 -27.28 60.08 58.54
C PHE A 12 -27.69 58.92 59.47
N LEU A 13 -27.06 58.77 60.64
CA LEU A 13 -27.44 57.79 61.66
C LEU A 13 -28.89 58.00 62.15
N PHE A 14 -29.30 59.23 62.48
CA PHE A 14 -30.67 59.53 62.91
C PHE A 14 -31.70 59.31 61.80
N SER A 15 -31.37 59.66 60.55
CA SER A 15 -32.25 59.43 59.40
C SER A 15 -32.36 57.94 59.05
N THR A 16 -31.29 57.15 59.19
CA THR A 16 -31.35 55.69 59.03
C THR A 16 -32.12 55.04 60.18
N ILE A 17 -31.99 55.52 61.42
CA ILE A 17 -32.74 54.99 62.57
C ILE A 17 -34.25 55.28 62.42
N GLN A 18 -34.66 56.43 61.87
CA GLN A 18 -36.08 56.69 61.58
C GLN A 18 -36.63 55.87 60.40
N VAL A 19 -35.80 55.46 59.44
CA VAL A 19 -36.21 54.55 58.36
C VAL A 19 -36.33 53.10 58.86
N PHE A 20 -35.57 52.69 59.87
CA PHE A 20 -35.67 51.37 60.50
C PHE A 20 -36.68 51.29 61.67
N CYS A 21 -37.22 52.42 62.13
CA CYS A 21 -38.26 52.49 63.18
C CYS A 21 -39.60 53.04 62.65
N ARG A 22 -39.95 52.78 61.38
CA ARG A 22 -41.38 52.72 61.04
C ARG A 22 -41.92 51.44 61.64
N ILE A 23 -42.58 51.56 62.79
CA ILE A 23 -43.49 50.53 63.29
C ILE A 23 -44.53 50.38 62.18
N ASP A 24 -44.54 49.23 61.50
CA ASP A 24 -45.54 48.95 60.48
C ASP A 24 -46.92 49.09 61.12
N ASP A 25 -47.79 49.94 60.55
CA ASP A 25 -49.17 50.17 61.01
C ASP A 25 -50.08 48.94 60.77
N LYS A 26 -49.50 47.78 60.49
CA LYS A 26 -50.19 46.55 60.12
C LYS A 26 -49.71 45.40 60.98
N THR A 27 -50.65 44.53 61.34
CA THR A 27 -50.32 43.25 61.95
C THR A 27 -49.48 42.43 60.98
N PHE A 28 -48.37 41.87 61.45
CA PHE A 28 -47.55 40.94 60.67
C PHE A 28 -47.27 39.66 61.45
N VAL A 29 -46.96 38.60 60.71
CA VAL A 29 -46.80 37.24 61.24
C VAL A 29 -45.35 36.81 61.09
N ILE A 30 -44.74 36.34 62.17
CA ILE A 30 -43.46 35.65 62.14
C ILE A 30 -43.71 34.19 62.46
N SER A 31 -43.26 33.29 61.59
CA SER A 31 -43.39 31.86 61.79
C SER A 31 -42.08 31.16 61.47
N ASN A 32 -41.69 30.19 62.30
CA ASN A 32 -40.63 29.24 62.00
C ASN A 32 -41.11 27.81 62.33
N GLU A 33 -40.21 26.83 62.31
CA GLU A 33 -40.60 25.45 62.63
C GLU A 33 -40.97 25.22 64.10
N THR A 34 -40.71 26.14 65.03
CA THR A 34 -40.85 25.91 66.48
C THR A 34 -41.71 26.94 67.19
N TYR A 35 -42.09 28.04 66.55
CA TYR A 35 -42.98 29.06 67.09
C TYR A 35 -43.79 29.75 65.99
N LEU A 36 -44.92 30.32 66.41
CA LEU A 36 -45.77 31.21 65.63
C LEU A 36 -45.98 32.48 66.45
N SER A 37 -45.71 33.65 65.89
CA SER A 37 -45.97 34.93 66.55
C SER A 37 -46.69 35.93 65.65
N TYR A 38 -47.58 36.70 66.26
CA TYR A 38 -48.30 37.81 65.66
C TYR A 38 -47.86 39.10 66.34
N HIS A 39 -47.47 40.07 65.52
CA HIS A 39 -47.03 41.38 65.95
C HIS A 39 -48.09 42.40 65.59
N PHE A 40 -48.70 42.99 66.60
CA PHE A 40 -49.80 43.95 66.48
C PHE A 40 -49.27 45.37 66.72
N PRO A 41 -49.70 46.36 65.91
CA PRO A 41 -49.34 47.75 66.13
C PRO A 41 -49.85 48.27 67.48
N VAL A 42 -49.25 49.36 67.96
CA VAL A 42 -49.64 50.03 69.21
C VAL A 42 -51.14 50.38 69.16
N ASP A 43 -51.86 50.14 70.26
CA ASP A 43 -53.30 50.43 70.43
C ASP A 43 -54.26 49.65 69.50
N SER A 44 -53.80 48.61 68.81
CA SER A 44 -54.68 47.72 68.04
C SER A 44 -55.27 46.58 68.88
N GLU A 45 -56.44 46.07 68.46
CA GLU A 45 -56.98 44.84 69.03
C GLU A 45 -56.04 43.66 68.68
N TYR A 46 -55.57 42.95 69.71
CA TYR A 46 -54.80 41.72 69.59
C TYR A 46 -55.63 40.54 70.06
N PHE A 47 -55.30 39.33 69.58
CA PHE A 47 -55.94 38.10 70.01
C PHE A 47 -54.97 37.20 70.78
N SER A 48 -55.49 36.52 71.81
CA SER A 48 -54.71 35.60 72.65
C SER A 48 -54.86 34.14 72.23
N SER A 49 -55.77 33.82 71.31
CA SER A 49 -55.94 32.46 70.80
C SER A 49 -56.46 32.44 69.37
N LEU A 50 -56.11 31.36 68.66
CA LEU A 50 -56.67 30.98 67.37
C LEU A 50 -57.47 29.68 67.53
N ASN A 51 -58.69 29.67 67.02
CA ASN A 51 -59.57 28.52 66.99
C ASN A 51 -59.67 27.99 65.56
N PHE A 52 -59.43 26.70 65.41
CA PHE A 52 -59.44 25.97 64.16
C PHE A 52 -60.62 24.99 64.16
N GLU A 53 -61.56 25.16 63.24
CA GLU A 53 -62.66 24.24 62.99
C GLU A 53 -62.29 23.29 61.84
N HIS A 54 -62.10 22.01 62.15
CA HIS A 54 -61.82 20.97 61.15
C HIS A 54 -63.11 20.48 60.47
N TYR A 55 -63.05 20.05 59.20
CA TYR A 55 -64.22 19.50 58.50
C TYR A 55 -64.75 18.24 59.18
N GLU A 56 -63.84 17.30 59.49
CA GLU A 56 -64.11 16.09 60.25
C GLU A 56 -63.10 15.98 61.40
N GLY A 57 -63.48 16.47 62.59
CA GLY A 57 -62.65 16.35 63.78
C GLY A 57 -63.00 17.34 64.89
N PRO A 58 -62.41 17.20 66.08
CA PRO A 58 -62.57 18.17 67.15
C PRO A 58 -61.90 19.50 66.78
N SER A 59 -62.50 20.62 67.16
CA SER A 59 -61.88 21.93 67.05
C SER A 59 -60.57 21.97 67.85
N PHE A 60 -59.57 22.67 67.33
CA PHE A 60 -58.29 22.88 68.01
C PHE A 60 -58.12 24.36 68.36
N GLN A 61 -57.67 24.65 69.58
CA GLN A 61 -57.34 26.01 70.02
C GLN A 61 -55.84 26.10 70.24
N LEU A 62 -55.22 27.12 69.64
CA LEU A 62 -53.83 27.50 69.86
C LEU A 62 -53.79 28.79 70.66
N ASP A 63 -53.29 28.69 71.89
CA ASP A 63 -53.13 29.83 72.79
C ASP A 63 -51.78 30.52 72.59
N PHE A 64 -51.76 31.84 72.77
CA PHE A 64 -50.58 32.69 72.65
C PHE A 64 -50.28 33.38 73.98
N GLU A 65 -48.99 33.47 74.29
CA GLU A 65 -48.45 34.34 75.33
C GLU A 65 -48.19 35.72 74.73
N CYS A 66 -48.87 36.75 75.24
CA CYS A 66 -48.78 38.11 74.71
C CYS A 66 -47.95 39.03 75.61
N ILE A 67 -46.96 39.70 75.01
CA ILE A 67 -46.11 40.70 75.66
C ILE A 67 -46.40 42.06 75.00
N THR A 68 -46.73 43.07 75.81
CA THR A 68 -47.03 44.42 75.33
C THR A 68 -45.85 45.35 75.59
N PHE A 69 -45.15 45.78 74.54
CA PHE A 69 -44.04 46.75 74.62
C PHE A 69 -43.85 47.46 73.26
N ASN A 70 -44.36 48.69 73.12
CA ASN A 70 -44.43 49.41 71.83
C ASN A 70 -45.08 48.58 70.71
N GLY A 71 -46.28 48.06 71.00
CA GLY A 71 -47.00 47.08 70.21
C GLY A 71 -47.26 45.84 71.06
N THR A 72 -48.06 44.90 70.56
CA THR A 72 -48.30 43.62 71.24
C THR A 72 -47.72 42.48 70.41
N ILE A 73 -46.90 41.64 71.03
CA ILE A 73 -46.36 40.43 70.41
C ILE A 73 -47.01 39.24 71.10
N CYS A 74 -47.84 38.50 70.37
CA CYS A 74 -48.45 37.26 70.85
C CYS A 74 -47.72 36.08 70.21
N PHE A 75 -47.06 35.24 71.00
CA PHE A 75 -46.28 34.10 70.50
C PHE A 75 -46.75 32.78 71.11
N SER A 76 -46.62 31.69 70.35
CA SER A 76 -46.94 30.33 70.80
C SER A 76 -45.84 29.38 70.35
N GLN A 77 -45.42 28.47 71.22
CA GLN A 77 -44.44 27.44 70.89
C GLN A 77 -45.15 26.26 70.20
N ILE A 78 -44.64 25.85 69.05
CA ILE A 78 -45.26 24.84 68.20
C ILE A 78 -44.48 23.52 68.28
N TYR A 79 -45.03 22.54 69.02
CA TYR A 79 -44.50 21.19 69.11
C TYR A 79 -44.99 20.30 67.94
N PRO A 80 -44.32 19.18 67.61
CA PRO A 80 -44.67 18.32 66.48
C PRO A 80 -46.15 17.89 66.43
N GLU A 81 -46.74 17.53 67.56
CA GLU A 81 -48.16 17.12 67.63
C GLU A 81 -49.14 18.27 67.38
N ILE A 82 -48.73 19.49 67.74
CA ILE A 82 -49.52 20.71 67.51
C ILE A 82 -49.47 21.10 66.04
N LYS A 83 -48.30 20.99 65.38
CA LYS A 83 -48.13 21.33 63.95
C LYS A 83 -49.18 20.67 63.06
N LYS A 84 -49.51 19.40 63.34
CA LYS A 84 -50.45 18.61 62.56
C LYS A 84 -51.89 19.10 62.66
N LYS A 85 -52.22 19.86 63.72
CA LYS A 85 -53.58 20.35 64.04
C LYS A 85 -53.78 21.82 63.70
N ILE A 86 -52.75 22.52 63.20
CA ILE A 86 -52.83 23.94 62.83
C ILE A 86 -53.34 24.04 61.39
N TYR A 87 -54.61 23.69 61.19
CA TYR A 87 -55.34 23.85 59.95
C TYR A 87 -56.86 23.82 60.22
N GLY A 88 -57.71 24.35 59.33
CA GLY A 88 -59.17 24.22 59.49
C GLY A 88 -59.99 24.80 58.35
N THR A 89 -61.25 24.38 58.22
CA THR A 89 -62.24 24.97 57.30
C THR A 89 -62.55 26.43 57.64
N SER A 90 -62.57 26.72 58.94
CA SER A 90 -62.84 28.03 59.52
C SER A 90 -61.79 28.28 60.58
N ILE A 91 -61.13 29.43 60.48
CA ILE A 91 -60.09 29.87 61.42
C ILE A 91 -60.57 31.18 61.98
N SER A 92 -60.73 31.21 63.29
CA SER A 92 -61.20 32.38 64.01
C SER A 92 -60.25 32.75 65.13
N TYR A 93 -60.30 34.01 65.55
CA TYR A 93 -59.56 34.49 66.69
C TYR A 93 -60.52 35.11 67.70
N SER A 94 -60.14 35.04 68.97
CA SER A 94 -60.94 35.59 70.07
C SER A 94 -60.26 36.84 70.64
N THR A 95 -60.97 37.97 70.58
CA THR A 95 -60.70 39.14 71.43
C THR A 95 -61.77 39.19 72.52
N GLN A 96 -62.82 39.99 72.33
CA GLN A 96 -64.10 39.94 73.06
C GLN A 96 -65.23 39.35 72.22
N LYS A 97 -65.02 39.29 70.89
CA LYS A 97 -65.89 38.63 69.91
C LYS A 97 -65.02 37.71 69.07
N THR A 98 -65.64 36.69 68.50
CA THR A 98 -64.99 35.77 67.57
C THR A 98 -65.05 36.36 66.16
N TYR A 99 -63.89 36.56 65.55
CA TYR A 99 -63.75 37.06 64.17
C TYR A 99 -63.04 36.03 63.31
N LYS A 100 -63.36 36.00 62.02
CA LYS A 100 -62.63 35.16 61.05
C LYS A 100 -61.25 35.77 60.81
N LEU A 101 -60.22 34.93 60.77
CA LEU A 101 -58.86 35.36 60.48
C LEU A 101 -58.68 35.65 58.97
N ASP A 102 -58.18 36.83 58.63
CA ASP A 102 -57.85 37.19 57.24
C ASP A 102 -56.66 36.38 56.72
N GLN A 103 -56.71 36.01 55.43
CA GLN A 103 -55.69 35.16 54.81
C GLN A 103 -54.30 35.80 54.80
N GLU A 104 -54.20 37.13 54.73
CA GLU A 104 -52.93 37.87 54.82
C GLU A 104 -52.21 37.64 56.17
N LEU A 105 -52.96 37.25 57.20
CA LEU A 105 -52.45 36.92 58.53
C LEU A 105 -52.17 35.41 58.69
N PHE A 106 -52.19 34.61 57.63
CA PHE A 106 -51.76 33.22 57.75
C PHE A 106 -50.22 33.16 57.76
N PRO A 107 -49.60 32.29 58.59
CA PRO A 107 -48.16 32.11 58.57
C PRO A 107 -47.64 31.67 57.22
N THR A 108 -46.41 32.04 56.90
CA THR A 108 -45.75 31.61 55.67
C THR A 108 -45.44 30.11 55.74
N PRO A 109 -45.94 29.30 54.79
CA PRO A 109 -45.62 27.88 54.75
C PRO A 109 -44.11 27.63 54.66
N ILE A 110 -43.60 26.67 55.43
CA ILE A 110 -42.19 26.29 55.47
C ILE A 110 -42.07 24.87 54.94
N VAL A 111 -41.46 24.71 53.76
CA VAL A 111 -41.24 23.39 53.16
C VAL A 111 -39.90 22.83 53.66
N SER A 112 -39.90 21.65 54.29
CA SER A 112 -38.75 21.10 55.02
C SER A 112 -37.78 20.27 54.17
N SER A 113 -38.15 19.98 52.93
CA SER A 113 -37.30 19.24 51.97
C SER A 113 -37.50 19.75 50.54
N PRO A 114 -36.53 19.55 49.62
CA PRO A 114 -36.74 19.85 48.21
C PRO A 114 -37.99 19.12 47.70
N PHE A 115 -38.99 19.89 47.26
CA PHE A 115 -40.18 19.34 46.66
C PHE A 115 -39.93 19.17 45.15
N GLN A 116 -39.59 17.94 44.74
CA GLN A 116 -39.24 17.58 43.37
C GLN A 116 -40.18 16.50 42.83
N PRO A 117 -41.37 16.87 42.33
CA PRO A 117 -42.27 15.91 41.73
C PRO A 117 -41.72 15.36 40.38
N PRO A 118 -42.08 14.12 39.98
CA PRO A 118 -41.73 13.58 38.66
C PRO A 118 -42.34 14.39 37.52
N THR A 119 -41.67 14.50 36.37
CA THR A 119 -42.15 15.36 35.26
C THR A 119 -43.46 14.89 34.64
N LYS A 120 -43.72 13.57 34.67
CA LYS A 120 -45.00 12.98 34.25
C LYS A 120 -46.17 13.30 35.19
N GLY A 121 -45.90 13.98 36.29
CA GLY A 121 -46.87 14.22 37.35
C GLY A 121 -47.15 12.97 38.17
N GLY A 122 -48.28 13.00 38.88
CA GLY A 122 -48.70 11.96 39.79
C GLY A 122 -48.44 12.30 41.26
N ILE A 123 -48.46 11.25 42.08
CA ILE A 123 -48.44 11.39 43.54
C ILE A 123 -47.03 11.75 44.01
N SER A 124 -46.93 12.88 44.70
CA SER A 124 -45.71 13.36 45.38
C SER A 124 -46.03 13.68 46.83
N ILE A 125 -44.99 13.81 47.67
CA ILE A 125 -45.16 14.11 49.10
C ILE A 125 -44.66 15.53 49.36
N LEU A 126 -45.51 16.37 49.95
CA LEU A 126 -45.12 17.70 50.40
C LEU A 126 -44.96 17.67 51.92
N LYS A 127 -43.76 18.02 52.41
CA LYS A 127 -43.40 18.02 53.83
C LYS A 127 -43.01 19.40 54.31
N GLY A 128 -43.44 19.77 55.50
CA GLY A 128 -43.21 21.11 56.02
C GLY A 128 -44.04 21.46 57.25
N THR A 129 -44.05 22.74 57.59
CA THR A 129 -44.89 23.31 58.65
C THR A 129 -45.77 24.40 58.05
N PHE A 130 -47.02 24.51 58.51
CA PHE A 130 -48.03 25.45 58.00
C PHE A 130 -48.31 25.32 56.50
N LEU A 131 -48.11 24.13 55.91
CA LEU A 131 -48.31 23.92 54.47
C LEU A 131 -49.74 24.25 54.02
N THR A 132 -50.72 23.91 54.85
CA THR A 132 -52.12 24.27 54.64
C THR A 132 -52.68 24.83 55.95
N PHE A 133 -52.95 26.13 55.98
CA PHE A 133 -53.53 26.78 57.16
C PHE A 133 -55.06 26.73 57.09
N SER A 134 -55.64 26.86 55.90
CA SER A 134 -57.05 26.53 55.64
C SER A 134 -57.17 25.15 54.99
N GLU A 135 -58.22 24.41 55.33
CA GLU A 135 -58.58 23.20 54.59
C GLU A 135 -58.94 23.55 53.15
N LYS A 136 -58.20 22.97 52.21
CA LYS A 136 -58.40 23.17 50.78
C LYS A 136 -58.05 21.91 50.03
N THR A 137 -58.57 21.81 48.82
CA THR A 137 -58.38 20.64 47.97
C THR A 137 -57.25 20.81 46.97
N PHE A 138 -56.68 22.01 46.80
CA PHE A 138 -55.56 22.25 45.88
C PHE A 138 -54.71 23.49 46.19
N TYR A 139 -53.49 23.50 45.67
CA TYR A 139 -52.64 24.68 45.51
C TYR A 139 -52.65 25.18 44.06
N GLN A 140 -52.57 26.49 43.87
CA GLN A 140 -52.46 27.08 42.55
C GLN A 140 -50.99 27.26 42.15
N VAL A 141 -50.60 26.60 41.06
CA VAL A 141 -49.34 26.86 40.36
C VAL A 141 -49.59 28.01 39.39
N ILE A 142 -48.82 29.08 39.50
CA ILE A 142 -49.04 30.32 38.73
C ILE A 142 -48.05 30.51 37.58
N TYR A 143 -46.95 29.77 37.56
CA TYR A 143 -45.89 29.87 36.57
C TYR A 143 -45.26 28.49 36.32
N PRO A 144 -44.93 28.13 35.06
CA PRO A 144 -45.11 28.91 33.83
C PRO A 144 -46.51 28.81 33.23
N LYS A 145 -47.29 27.79 33.62
CA LYS A 145 -48.69 27.60 33.23
C LYS A 145 -49.57 27.56 34.48
N LYS A 146 -50.76 28.15 34.41
CA LYS A 146 -51.73 28.05 35.51
C LYS A 146 -52.22 26.61 35.62
N GLN A 147 -51.88 25.95 36.72
CA GLN A 147 -52.26 24.57 37.00
C GLN A 147 -52.65 24.41 38.47
N LYS A 148 -53.21 23.26 38.82
CA LYS A 148 -53.60 22.91 40.20
C LYS A 148 -52.83 21.69 40.66
N ILE A 149 -52.24 21.76 41.85
CA ILE A 149 -51.70 20.61 42.58
C ILE A 149 -52.77 20.21 43.58
N PHE A 150 -53.38 19.04 43.42
CA PHE A 150 -54.46 18.60 44.30
C PHE A 150 -53.89 18.01 45.59
N ILE A 151 -54.42 18.41 46.73
CA ILE A 151 -54.10 17.79 48.02
C ILE A 151 -54.92 16.51 48.11
N LEU A 152 -54.23 15.39 48.25
CA LEU A 152 -54.88 14.10 48.45
C LEU A 152 -55.20 13.94 49.93
N ASP A 153 -56.37 13.36 50.21
CA ASP A 153 -56.82 13.03 51.56
C ASP A 153 -57.05 14.25 52.47
N SER A 154 -57.25 15.47 51.92
CA SER A 154 -57.50 16.70 52.70
C SER A 154 -58.74 16.64 53.57
N GLU A 155 -59.67 15.73 53.27
CA GLU A 155 -60.94 15.52 53.98
C GLU A 155 -60.88 14.30 54.92
N SER A 156 -59.69 13.69 55.12
CA SER A 156 -59.55 12.51 55.99
C SER A 156 -59.33 12.91 57.46
N LEU A 157 -59.98 12.20 58.38
CA LEU A 157 -59.70 12.25 59.83
C LEU A 157 -58.22 12.01 60.19
N SER A 158 -57.45 11.37 59.31
CA SER A 158 -56.03 11.12 59.49
C SER A 158 -55.13 12.12 58.76
N PHE A 159 -55.66 13.26 58.30
CA PHE A 159 -54.89 14.24 57.55
C PHE A 159 -53.77 14.84 58.41
N ASP A 160 -52.53 14.73 57.94
CA ASP A 160 -51.34 15.30 58.58
C ASP A 160 -50.89 16.53 57.79
N ALA A 161 -51.28 17.72 58.26
CA ALA A 161 -50.95 18.99 57.62
C ALA A 161 -49.44 19.28 57.49
N THR A 162 -48.57 18.45 58.10
CA THR A 162 -47.11 18.57 57.98
C THR A 162 -46.51 17.62 56.95
N ASN A 163 -47.26 16.60 56.50
CA ASN A 163 -46.77 15.56 55.61
C ASN A 163 -47.94 14.86 54.90
N PHE A 164 -48.33 15.38 53.74
CA PHE A 164 -49.43 14.83 52.97
C PHE A 164 -49.05 14.62 51.51
N LYS A 165 -49.84 13.76 50.86
CA LYS A 165 -49.69 13.46 49.44
C LYS A 165 -50.37 14.54 48.61
N VAL A 166 -49.74 14.89 47.51
CA VAL A 166 -50.30 15.79 46.51
C VAL A 166 -50.25 15.11 45.16
N ASN A 167 -51.27 15.35 44.33
CA ASN A 167 -51.26 14.95 42.94
C ASN A 167 -50.77 16.12 42.10
N CYS A 168 -49.55 16.01 41.61
CA CYS A 168 -48.93 17.00 40.74
C CYS A 168 -49.36 16.77 39.29
N PRO A 169 -49.70 17.83 38.54
CA PRO A 169 -49.89 17.72 37.10
C PRO A 169 -48.56 17.40 36.40
N PRO A 170 -48.59 16.90 35.15
CA PRO A 170 -47.40 16.86 34.31
C PRO A 170 -46.80 18.25 34.13
N GLY A 171 -45.47 18.34 34.17
CA GLY A 171 -44.74 19.59 34.08
C GLY A 171 -43.23 19.40 33.96
N CYS A 172 -42.50 20.52 33.85
CA CYS A 172 -41.05 20.49 33.64
C CYS A 172 -40.40 21.71 34.31
N GLY A 173 -39.16 21.53 34.76
CA GLY A 173 -38.34 22.62 35.29
C GLY A 173 -38.96 23.37 36.46
N TYR A 174 -38.67 24.67 36.52
CA TYR A 174 -39.04 25.56 37.61
C TYR A 174 -40.52 25.96 37.61
N GLN A 175 -41.12 25.99 38.80
CA GLN A 175 -42.53 26.23 39.06
C GLN A 175 -42.73 27.13 40.30
N ILE A 176 -43.87 27.83 40.35
CA ILE A 176 -44.23 28.69 41.49
C ILE A 176 -45.61 28.34 42.02
N ILE A 177 -45.69 27.97 43.30
CA ILE A 177 -46.93 27.86 44.07
C ILE A 177 -47.24 29.23 44.69
N LYS A 178 -48.49 29.68 44.58
CA LYS A 178 -49.01 30.81 45.36
C LYS A 178 -49.75 30.28 46.58
N TRP A 179 -49.29 30.64 47.77
CA TRP A 179 -49.96 30.32 49.03
C TRP A 179 -51.14 31.27 49.30
N ASP A 180 -51.97 30.94 50.29
CA ASP A 180 -53.21 31.67 50.58
C ASP A 180 -52.94 33.09 51.12
N ASN A 181 -51.86 33.27 51.89
CA ASN A 181 -51.37 34.59 52.32
C ASN A 181 -50.68 35.39 51.20
N GLY A 182 -50.69 34.90 49.97
CA GLY A 182 -50.08 35.56 48.81
C GLY A 182 -48.58 35.32 48.66
N ASN A 183 -47.91 34.70 49.62
CA ASN A 183 -46.49 34.34 49.49
C ASN A 183 -46.26 33.32 48.38
N LEU A 184 -45.06 33.36 47.80
CA LEU A 184 -44.68 32.50 46.68
C LEU A 184 -43.68 31.44 47.15
N PHE A 185 -43.87 30.20 46.71
CA PHE A 185 -42.91 29.12 46.89
C PHE A 185 -42.43 28.57 45.56
N ASN A 186 -41.12 28.52 45.44
CA ASN A 186 -40.43 28.11 44.24
C ASN A 186 -40.03 26.65 44.38
N PHE A 187 -40.38 25.83 43.40
CA PHE A 187 -39.96 24.44 43.33
C PHE A 187 -39.57 24.07 41.90
N SER A 188 -38.97 22.90 41.72
CA SER A 188 -38.69 22.36 40.40
C SER A 188 -39.16 20.93 40.32
N TYR A 189 -39.61 20.49 39.15
CA TYR A 189 -39.74 19.06 38.87
C TYR A 189 -38.37 18.36 38.96
N SER A 190 -38.40 17.03 39.07
CA SER A 190 -37.21 16.18 39.09
C SER A 190 -36.29 16.41 37.89
N ASN A 191 -34.98 16.26 38.13
CA ASN A 191 -33.98 16.39 37.08
C ASN A 191 -34.02 15.16 36.14
N PRO A 192 -33.79 15.35 34.83
CA PRO A 192 -33.73 14.23 33.88
C PRO A 192 -32.63 13.24 34.26
N SER A 193 -32.95 11.95 34.22
CA SER A 193 -32.04 10.86 34.59
C SER A 193 -31.94 9.84 33.48
N ILE A 194 -30.72 9.44 33.12
CA ILE A 194 -30.46 8.45 32.07
C ILE A 194 -30.14 7.11 32.74
N SER A 195 -30.91 6.07 32.42
CA SER A 195 -30.71 4.72 32.98
C SER A 195 -29.96 3.81 32.03
N VAL A 196 -30.34 3.80 30.74
CA VAL A 196 -29.79 2.90 29.73
C VAL A 196 -29.68 3.62 28.39
N VAL A 197 -28.58 3.41 27.68
CA VAL A 197 -28.39 3.87 26.31
C VAL A 197 -28.12 2.68 25.40
N LYS A 198 -28.88 2.56 24.30
CA LYS A 198 -28.64 1.59 23.23
C LYS A 198 -28.27 2.33 21.95
N ILE A 199 -27.20 1.88 21.29
CA ILE A 199 -26.70 2.48 20.05
C ILE A 199 -26.99 1.52 18.90
N ASN A 200 -27.73 2.01 17.90
CA ASN A 200 -27.99 1.35 16.63
C ASN A 200 -27.23 2.06 15.50
N PRO A 201 -27.17 1.50 14.28
CA PRO A 201 -26.48 2.14 13.15
C PRO A 201 -26.94 3.57 12.83
N SER A 202 -28.24 3.85 12.99
CA SER A 202 -28.85 5.14 12.61
C SER A 202 -29.48 5.89 13.78
N ASN A 203 -29.46 5.32 14.99
CA ASN A 203 -30.25 5.82 16.12
C ASN A 203 -29.54 5.60 17.45
N ILE A 204 -29.75 6.50 18.41
CA ILE A 204 -29.44 6.31 19.82
C ILE A 204 -30.76 6.27 20.58
N ILE A 205 -31.01 5.18 21.30
CA ILE A 205 -32.20 5.02 22.13
C ILE A 205 -31.77 5.23 23.59
N VAL A 206 -32.29 6.28 24.20
CA VAL A 206 -32.01 6.67 25.58
C VAL A 206 -33.25 6.38 26.40
N ASN A 207 -33.14 5.49 27.38
CA ASN A 207 -34.19 5.23 28.36
C ASN A 207 -33.79 5.84 29.70
N GLY A 208 -34.79 6.33 30.43
CA GLY A 208 -34.55 7.08 31.64
C GLY A 208 -35.84 7.51 32.33
N SER A 209 -35.78 8.62 33.04
CA SER A 209 -36.92 9.25 33.66
C SER A 209 -36.79 10.76 33.59
N ASP A 210 -37.92 11.44 33.75
CA ASP A 210 -37.98 12.89 33.94
C ASP A 210 -37.47 13.72 32.75
N PHE A 211 -37.63 13.20 31.52
CA PHE A 211 -37.25 13.92 30.30
C PHE A 211 -38.26 15.01 29.88
N CYS A 212 -39.37 15.14 30.61
CA CYS A 212 -40.51 15.97 30.25
C CYS A 212 -41.16 15.55 28.91
N ASP A 213 -42.43 15.88 28.74
CA ASP A 213 -43.12 15.63 27.48
C ASP A 213 -42.54 16.46 26.31
N SER A 214 -43.00 16.15 25.10
CA SER A 214 -42.61 16.82 23.86
C SER A 214 -43.02 18.30 23.78
N SER A 215 -43.87 18.79 24.68
CA SER A 215 -44.27 20.20 24.74
C SER A 215 -43.20 21.10 25.38
N TYR A 216 -42.22 20.51 26.06
CA TYR A 216 -41.08 21.22 26.63
C TYR A 216 -39.82 21.03 25.77
N SER A 217 -39.14 22.14 25.48
CA SER A 217 -37.88 22.12 24.73
C SER A 217 -36.80 21.39 25.51
N SER A 218 -36.06 20.54 24.78
CA SER A 218 -34.88 19.86 25.27
C SER A 218 -33.66 20.25 24.45
N ASN A 219 -32.50 20.33 25.09
CA ASN A 219 -31.21 20.41 24.41
C ASN A 219 -30.47 19.12 24.72
N ILE A 220 -30.25 18.30 23.69
CA ILE A 220 -29.41 17.11 23.79
C ILE A 220 -28.05 17.49 23.22
N THR A 221 -26.98 17.27 23.98
CA THR A 221 -25.63 17.48 23.49
C THR A 221 -24.83 16.18 23.49
N ILE A 222 -24.04 15.99 22.44
CA ILE A 222 -23.04 14.92 22.32
C ILE A 222 -21.69 15.60 22.08
N ASP A 223 -20.73 15.43 22.98
CA ASP A 223 -19.44 16.14 22.99
C ASP A 223 -19.59 17.67 22.90
N GLY A 224 -20.65 18.20 23.52
CA GLY A 224 -20.98 19.62 23.49
C GLY A 224 -21.66 20.12 22.21
N VAL A 225 -21.82 19.27 21.19
CA VAL A 225 -22.57 19.59 19.96
C VAL A 225 -24.05 19.39 20.21
N ILE A 226 -24.86 20.42 19.96
CA ILE A 226 -26.32 20.38 20.13
C ILE A 226 -26.94 19.56 18.99
N ILE A 227 -27.76 18.58 19.35
CA ILE A 227 -28.57 17.82 18.39
C ILE A 227 -29.84 18.61 18.06
N PRO A 228 -30.13 18.87 16.77
CA PRO A 228 -31.34 19.58 16.37
C PRO A 228 -32.61 18.86 16.81
N ASN A 229 -33.66 19.62 17.18
CA ASN A 229 -34.96 19.07 17.59
C ASN A 229 -35.64 18.20 16.52
N SER A 230 -35.31 18.40 15.24
CA SER A 230 -35.78 17.52 14.14
C SER A 230 -35.20 16.11 14.18
N ASN A 231 -34.11 15.92 14.93
CA ASN A 231 -33.34 14.68 14.93
C ASN A 231 -33.55 13.88 16.21
N TYR A 232 -34.57 14.18 17.00
CA TYR A 232 -34.95 13.30 18.09
C TYR A 232 -36.45 13.35 18.36
N GLU A 233 -36.98 12.21 18.77
CA GLU A 233 -38.30 12.07 19.35
C GLU A 233 -38.13 11.85 20.85
N LYS A 234 -38.97 12.50 21.64
CA LYS A 234 -38.89 12.47 23.11
C LYS A 234 -40.26 12.19 23.70
N ASP A 235 -40.24 11.30 24.67
CA ASP A 235 -41.29 11.03 25.63
C ASP A 235 -40.73 11.22 27.06
N GLU A 236 -41.57 11.08 28.07
CA GLU A 236 -41.22 11.33 29.48
C GLU A 236 -40.13 10.37 30.00
N ASP A 237 -40.11 9.14 29.49
CA ASP A 237 -39.23 8.06 29.94
C ASP A 237 -38.25 7.57 28.83
N SER A 238 -38.36 8.09 27.59
CA SER A 238 -37.51 7.68 26.47
C SER A 238 -37.20 8.79 25.46
N ILE A 239 -36.03 8.74 24.85
CA ILE A 239 -35.62 9.60 23.74
C ILE A 239 -35.02 8.74 22.64
N VAL A 240 -35.49 8.91 21.41
CA VAL A 240 -34.92 8.30 20.20
C VAL A 240 -34.25 9.38 19.38
N ILE A 241 -32.92 9.35 19.30
CA ILE A 241 -32.11 10.32 18.59
C ILE A 241 -31.71 9.72 17.24
N ILE A 242 -32.06 10.38 16.14
CA ILE A 242 -31.54 10.10 14.80
C ILE A 242 -30.11 10.63 14.74
N TYR A 243 -29.14 9.74 14.85
CA TYR A 243 -27.73 10.09 14.91
C TYR A 243 -26.88 8.99 14.30
N THR A 244 -26.05 9.37 13.33
CA THR A 244 -25.10 8.47 12.68
C THR A 244 -23.69 8.91 13.04
N GLN A 245 -22.99 8.05 13.78
CA GLN A 245 -21.57 8.25 14.05
C GLN A 245 -20.74 7.50 12.99
N GLN A 246 -19.83 8.21 12.34
CA GLN A 246 -18.95 7.65 11.30
C GLN A 246 -17.71 6.96 11.87
N HIS A 247 -17.34 7.27 13.12
CA HIS A 247 -16.08 6.83 13.73
C HIS A 247 -16.27 6.03 15.02
N THR A 248 -15.32 5.18 15.33
CA THR A 248 -15.19 4.59 16.66
C THR A 248 -14.68 5.66 17.64
N ILE A 249 -15.48 5.97 18.65
CA ILE A 249 -15.19 7.03 19.64
C ILE A 249 -16.00 6.83 20.93
N LYS A 250 -15.46 7.33 22.03
CA LYS A 250 -16.18 7.58 23.28
C LYS A 250 -16.66 9.03 23.27
N SER A 251 -17.95 9.24 23.47
CA SER A 251 -18.55 10.57 23.52
C SER A 251 -19.29 10.78 24.83
N LEU A 252 -19.39 12.02 25.30
CA LEU A 252 -20.18 12.40 26.46
C LEU A 252 -21.52 12.94 26.00
N MET A 253 -22.61 12.33 26.49
CA MET A 253 -23.98 12.76 26.22
C MET A 253 -24.58 13.44 27.43
N LYS A 254 -25.33 14.52 27.18
CA LYS A 254 -26.06 15.28 28.21
C LYS A 254 -27.44 15.66 27.69
N ILE A 255 -28.44 15.58 28.55
CA ILE A 255 -29.81 16.00 28.24
C ILE A 255 -30.18 17.15 29.17
N GLU A 256 -30.61 18.26 28.59
CA GLU A 256 -31.13 19.41 29.30
C GLU A 256 -32.61 19.61 28.96
N THR A 257 -33.47 19.66 29.96
CA THR A 257 -34.91 19.86 29.80
C THR A 257 -35.34 21.04 30.67
N SER A 258 -35.92 22.09 30.06
CA SER A 258 -36.32 23.31 30.77
C SER A 258 -35.26 23.89 31.73
N ASN A 259 -34.02 24.03 31.26
CA ASN A 259 -32.85 24.54 32.01
C ASN A 259 -32.37 23.65 33.17
N VAL A 260 -32.82 22.40 33.22
CA VAL A 260 -32.35 21.40 34.19
C VAL A 260 -31.58 20.32 33.45
N THR A 261 -30.37 20.01 33.91
CA THR A 261 -29.45 19.13 33.20
C THR A 261 -29.32 17.77 33.86
N SER A 262 -29.27 16.72 33.04
CA SER A 262 -28.92 15.37 33.47
C SER A 262 -27.44 15.29 33.86
N VAL A 263 -27.08 14.21 34.55
CA VAL A 263 -25.68 13.77 34.67
C VAL A 263 -25.17 13.41 33.28
N GLU A 264 -23.92 13.77 32.98
CA GLU A 264 -23.26 13.38 31.73
C GLU A 264 -22.97 11.86 31.72
N ILE A 265 -23.26 11.20 30.61
CA ILE A 265 -23.04 9.76 30.44
C ILE A 265 -22.08 9.49 29.28
N GLU A 266 -21.11 8.58 29.48
CA GLU A 266 -20.23 8.12 28.41
C GLU A 266 -20.99 7.13 27.50
N ILE A 267 -21.08 7.46 26.22
CA ILE A 267 -21.59 6.57 25.17
C ILE A 267 -20.42 6.11 24.31
N VAL A 268 -20.38 4.81 23.99
CA VAL A 268 -19.27 4.19 23.25
C VAL A 268 -19.74 3.70 21.89
N PHE A 269 -19.33 4.39 20.84
CA PHE A 269 -19.56 3.96 19.46
C PHE A 269 -18.49 2.95 19.06
N LYS A 270 -18.85 1.65 19.09
CA LYS A 270 -17.93 0.53 18.82
C LYS A 270 -17.80 0.27 17.31
N PRO A 271 -16.65 -0.24 16.84
CA PRO A 271 -16.51 -0.67 15.44
C PRO A 271 -17.44 -1.85 15.17
N GLU A 272 -17.98 -1.93 13.96
CA GLU A 272 -18.98 -2.95 13.59
C GLU A 272 -18.63 -3.56 12.21
N PRO A 273 -17.68 -4.51 12.16
CA PRO A 273 -17.33 -5.23 10.94
C PRO A 273 -18.47 -6.16 10.47
N LEU A 274 -19.00 -5.96 9.27
CA LEU A 274 -20.16 -6.68 8.74
C LEU A 274 -19.76 -7.79 7.76
N LEU A 275 -18.77 -7.52 6.93
CA LEU A 275 -18.32 -8.38 5.85
C LEU A 275 -16.79 -8.48 5.87
N ILE A 276 -16.29 -9.63 5.45
CA ILE A 276 -14.86 -9.91 5.33
C ILE A 276 -14.65 -10.83 4.13
N ASN A 277 -13.64 -10.56 3.31
CA ASN A 277 -13.27 -11.47 2.23
C ASN A 277 -12.46 -12.66 2.77
N SER A 278 -12.36 -13.74 1.99
CA SER A 278 -11.49 -14.87 2.31
C SER A 278 -10.14 -14.72 1.63
N VAL A 279 -9.07 -15.23 2.25
CA VAL A 279 -7.73 -15.26 1.66
C VAL A 279 -7.21 -16.71 1.58
N PRO A 280 -6.32 -17.02 0.62
CA PRO A 280 -5.73 -18.35 0.50
C PRO A 280 -5.02 -18.76 1.78
N TYR A 281 -5.30 -19.98 2.27
CA TYR A 281 -4.65 -20.52 3.46
C TYR A 281 -3.12 -20.51 3.34
N SER A 282 -2.63 -20.86 2.15
CA SER A 282 -1.22 -21.13 1.93
C SER A 282 -0.34 -19.90 1.73
N LYS A 283 -0.92 -18.81 1.26
CA LYS A 283 -0.22 -17.57 0.95
C LYS A 283 -0.62 -16.40 1.85
N GLY A 284 -1.76 -16.51 2.53
CA GLY A 284 -2.41 -15.33 3.09
C GLY A 284 -2.83 -14.37 1.99
N GLY A 285 -2.97 -13.09 2.32
CA GLY A 285 -3.26 -12.07 1.32
C GLY A 285 -3.85 -10.81 1.89
N LEU A 286 -4.39 -9.99 0.97
CA LEU A 286 -5.08 -8.76 1.29
C LEU A 286 -6.47 -9.08 1.85
N LEU A 287 -6.61 -8.83 3.15
CA LEU A 287 -7.88 -8.91 3.86
C LEU A 287 -8.60 -7.56 3.76
N ILE A 288 -9.87 -7.59 3.39
CA ILE A 288 -10.77 -6.45 3.26
C ILE A 288 -11.93 -6.69 4.23
N LEU A 289 -12.02 -5.82 5.24
CA LEU A 289 -13.11 -5.76 6.21
C LEU A 289 -14.00 -4.59 5.84
N GLU A 290 -15.29 -4.86 5.61
CA GLU A 290 -16.31 -3.84 5.36
C GLU A 290 -17.27 -3.77 6.54
N GLY A 291 -17.72 -2.58 6.91
CA GLY A 291 -18.56 -2.40 8.08
C GLY A 291 -18.86 -0.95 8.41
N LEU A 292 -19.13 -0.67 9.68
CA LEU A 292 -19.40 0.67 10.18
C LEU A 292 -18.39 1.07 11.25
N ARG A 293 -18.07 2.36 11.31
CA ARG A 293 -17.21 2.96 12.36
C ARG A 293 -15.82 2.34 12.40
N LEU A 294 -15.27 1.97 11.25
CA LEU A 294 -13.98 1.27 11.14
C LEU A 294 -12.75 2.20 11.20
N SER A 295 -12.95 3.49 11.48
CA SER A 295 -11.89 4.47 11.69
C SER A 295 -12.09 5.21 13.01
N SER A 296 -11.08 5.96 13.48
CA SER A 296 -11.23 6.87 14.60
C SER A 296 -11.46 8.31 14.12
N ASN A 297 -12.06 9.15 14.97
CA ASN A 297 -12.19 10.58 14.71
C ASN A 297 -10.91 11.31 15.15
N THR A 298 -9.84 11.22 14.36
CA THR A 298 -8.66 12.08 14.54
C THR A 298 -8.79 13.31 13.67
N THR A 299 -9.38 14.37 14.22
CA THR A 299 -9.29 15.74 13.68
C THR A 299 -7.85 16.25 13.60
N ASN A 300 -6.90 15.59 14.27
CA ASN A 300 -5.48 15.80 14.08
C ASN A 300 -4.93 14.84 13.01
N LYS A 301 -4.93 15.30 11.75
CA LYS A 301 -4.24 14.68 10.60
C LYS A 301 -2.74 14.41 10.81
N ASN A 302 -2.15 14.87 11.92
CA ASN A 302 -0.71 14.76 12.18
C ASN A 302 -0.29 13.65 13.16
N ASN A 303 -1.23 12.91 13.76
CA ASN A 303 -0.87 11.79 14.63
C ASN A 303 -1.27 10.46 13.99
N ASN A 304 -0.29 9.77 13.40
CA ASN A 304 -0.34 8.37 12.97
C ASN A 304 -0.58 7.36 14.12
N ASN A 305 -1.09 7.79 15.27
CA ASN A 305 -1.19 7.00 16.50
C ASN A 305 -2.59 6.43 16.72
N ASN A 306 -3.33 6.14 15.65
CA ASN A 306 -4.52 5.31 15.80
C ASN A 306 -4.07 3.87 16.02
N ASN A 307 -4.15 3.41 17.28
CA ASN A 307 -3.92 2.02 17.62
C ASN A 307 -5.09 1.20 17.10
N ILE A 308 -4.97 0.75 15.85
CA ILE A 308 -5.90 -0.17 15.21
C ILE A 308 -5.27 -1.56 15.22
N ILE A 309 -5.91 -2.49 15.92
CA ILE A 309 -5.48 -3.88 16.02
C ILE A 309 -6.61 -4.74 15.45
N ILE A 310 -6.30 -5.51 14.41
CA ILE A 310 -7.23 -6.44 13.79
C ILE A 310 -6.71 -7.84 14.08
N LYS A 311 -7.54 -8.68 14.70
CA LYS A 311 -7.22 -10.09 14.93
C LYS A 311 -8.26 -10.98 14.28
N ILE A 312 -7.76 -12.04 13.67
CA ILE A 312 -8.54 -13.12 13.08
C ILE A 312 -8.21 -14.37 13.90
N GLY A 313 -9.07 -14.69 14.86
CA GLY A 313 -8.75 -15.62 15.94
C GLY A 313 -7.53 -15.12 16.73
N ASN A 314 -6.44 -15.88 16.68
CA ASN A 314 -5.17 -15.55 17.34
C ASN A 314 -4.16 -14.86 16.41
N ILE A 315 -4.50 -14.62 15.14
CA ILE A 315 -3.59 -14.06 14.14
C ILE A 315 -3.83 -12.56 14.05
N THR A 316 -2.80 -11.76 14.32
CA THR A 316 -2.85 -10.31 14.11
C THR A 316 -2.67 -10.01 12.62
N CYS A 317 -3.58 -9.25 12.04
CA CYS A 317 -3.42 -8.73 10.69
C CYS A 317 -2.39 -7.60 10.71
N SER A 318 -1.24 -7.83 10.09
CA SER A 318 -0.14 -6.88 10.07
C SER A 318 -0.38 -5.76 9.04
N ASN A 319 -0.02 -4.53 9.41
CA ASN A 319 -0.03 -3.34 8.55
C ASN A 319 -1.41 -3.05 7.93
N ALA A 320 -2.28 -2.32 8.65
CA ALA A 320 -3.46 -1.75 8.01
C ALA A 320 -3.02 -0.82 6.87
N ILE A 321 -3.33 -1.19 5.63
CA ILE A 321 -2.87 -0.53 4.41
C ILE A 321 -3.74 0.70 4.15
N SER A 322 -5.06 0.55 4.28
CA SER A 322 -6.03 1.64 4.19
C SER A 322 -7.09 1.48 5.27
N ILE A 323 -7.49 2.60 5.85
CA ILE A 323 -8.54 2.68 6.86
C ILE A 323 -9.48 3.80 6.42
N SER A 324 -10.76 3.46 6.30
CA SER A 324 -11.87 4.38 6.10
C SER A 324 -12.96 4.11 7.14
N ASN A 325 -14.03 4.90 7.11
CA ASN A 325 -15.15 4.74 8.04
C ASN A 325 -15.92 3.43 7.83
N ASP A 326 -15.83 2.89 6.61
CA ASP A 326 -16.58 1.77 6.06
C ASP A 326 -15.71 0.57 5.65
N SER A 327 -14.39 0.75 5.54
CA SER A 327 -13.47 -0.32 5.15
C SER A 327 -12.13 -0.29 5.89
N ILE A 328 -11.58 -1.46 6.17
CA ILE A 328 -10.17 -1.63 6.56
C ILE A 328 -9.56 -2.67 5.65
N THR A 329 -8.40 -2.34 5.08
CA THR A 329 -7.56 -3.33 4.40
C THR A 329 -6.31 -3.62 5.21
N CYS A 330 -5.91 -4.89 5.30
CA CYS A 330 -4.70 -5.31 5.98
C CYS A 330 -4.14 -6.60 5.38
N ASN A 331 -2.87 -6.91 5.62
CA ASN A 331 -2.30 -8.17 5.15
C ASN A 331 -2.38 -9.25 6.22
N LEU A 332 -3.13 -10.31 5.90
CA LEU A 332 -3.23 -11.50 6.74
C LEU A 332 -2.18 -12.51 6.31
N ASN A 333 -1.36 -12.97 7.26
CA ASN A 333 -0.32 -13.96 7.01
C ASN A 333 -0.91 -15.35 6.70
N PRO A 334 -0.13 -16.24 6.04
CA PRO A 334 -0.50 -17.63 5.83
C PRO A 334 -0.87 -18.34 7.14
N GLY A 335 -1.89 -19.19 7.09
CA GLY A 335 -2.38 -19.87 8.29
C GLY A 335 -1.49 -21.02 8.79
N PHE A 336 -0.54 -21.52 7.98
CA PHE A 336 0.33 -22.64 8.35
C PHE A 336 1.22 -22.38 9.58
N ASN A 337 1.48 -21.11 9.90
CA ASN A 337 2.38 -20.76 11.00
C ASN A 337 1.77 -21.03 12.39
N ASN A 338 0.46 -21.29 12.47
CA ASN A 338 -0.25 -21.57 13.72
C ASN A 338 -0.87 -22.98 13.70
N LYS A 339 -0.10 -23.98 14.10
CA LYS A 339 -0.52 -25.41 14.20
C LYS A 339 -1.71 -25.67 15.15
N SER A 340 -2.13 -24.68 15.93
CA SER A 340 -3.12 -24.83 17.01
C SER A 340 -4.50 -24.22 16.71
N VAL A 341 -4.73 -23.72 15.50
CA VAL A 341 -5.95 -22.96 15.19
C VAL A 341 -6.82 -23.74 14.21
N THR A 342 -8.05 -24.06 14.62
CA THR A 342 -9.10 -24.56 13.73
C THR A 342 -9.33 -23.53 12.62
N LEU A 343 -9.08 -23.92 11.36
CA LEU A 343 -9.01 -23.00 10.21
C LEU A 343 -10.35 -22.39 9.78
N ASN A 344 -11.43 -22.82 10.43
CA ASN A 344 -12.77 -22.36 10.17
C ASN A 344 -13.35 -21.67 11.41
N ASN A 345 -14.25 -20.71 11.16
CA ASN A 345 -15.02 -19.93 12.13
C ASN A 345 -14.14 -19.15 13.11
N LEU A 346 -13.11 -18.48 12.59
CA LEU A 346 -12.23 -17.62 13.37
C LEU A 346 -12.93 -16.32 13.75
N PRO A 347 -13.00 -15.94 15.03
CA PRO A 347 -13.64 -14.69 15.43
C PRO A 347 -12.81 -13.49 14.95
N VAL A 348 -13.49 -12.50 14.39
CA VAL A 348 -12.88 -11.24 13.97
C VAL A 348 -13.00 -10.22 15.10
N SER A 349 -11.84 -9.74 15.60
CA SER A 349 -11.81 -8.62 16.54
C SER A 349 -11.13 -7.40 15.92
N VAL A 350 -11.81 -6.27 15.92
CA VAL A 350 -11.29 -4.96 15.53
C VAL A 350 -11.28 -4.09 16.77
N THR A 351 -10.08 -3.67 17.19
CA THR A 351 -9.88 -2.74 18.30
C THR A 351 -9.33 -1.43 17.75
N ILE A 352 -10.03 -0.32 18.02
CA ILE A 352 -9.60 1.04 17.64
C ILE A 352 -9.53 1.87 18.92
N ASN A 353 -8.36 2.36 19.29
CA ASN A 353 -8.15 3.18 20.50
C ASN A 353 -8.71 2.51 21.78
N ASN A 354 -8.43 1.21 21.95
CA ASN A 354 -8.93 0.36 23.05
C ASN A 354 -10.45 0.12 23.07
N ILE A 355 -11.18 0.46 22.01
CA ILE A 355 -12.59 0.12 21.83
C ILE A 355 -12.67 -1.06 20.86
N THR A 356 -13.16 -2.21 21.35
CA THR A 356 -13.28 -3.43 20.55
C THR A 356 -14.73 -3.65 20.12
N ASN A 357 -14.92 -4.23 18.94
CA ASN A 357 -16.22 -4.65 18.46
C ASN A 357 -16.82 -5.78 19.34
N GLU A 358 -18.15 -5.86 19.39
CA GLU A 358 -18.89 -6.93 20.08
C GLU A 358 -19.54 -7.93 19.14
N ASN A 359 -19.70 -7.55 17.87
CA ASN A 359 -20.38 -8.37 16.89
C ASN A 359 -19.52 -9.59 16.48
N LYS A 360 -20.16 -10.75 16.36
CA LYS A 360 -19.50 -12.04 16.08
C LYS A 360 -19.35 -12.27 14.58
N LEU A 361 -18.55 -11.45 13.90
CA LEU A 361 -18.13 -11.76 12.54
C LEU A 361 -17.13 -12.94 12.59
N LEU A 362 -17.35 -13.94 11.74
CA LEU A 362 -16.50 -15.13 11.63
C LEU A 362 -15.77 -15.13 10.30
N PHE A 363 -14.52 -15.58 10.31
CA PHE A 363 -13.65 -15.69 9.14
C PHE A 363 -13.27 -17.15 8.88
N ASN A 364 -13.18 -17.51 7.61
CA ASN A 364 -12.75 -18.81 7.13
C ASN A 364 -11.69 -18.61 6.04
N TYR A 365 -10.60 -19.38 6.10
CA TYR A 365 -9.60 -19.40 5.02
C TYR A 365 -10.11 -20.17 3.80
N GLY A 366 -9.69 -19.76 2.60
CA GLY A 366 -9.88 -20.54 1.38
C GLY A 366 -11.32 -20.71 0.90
N ILE A 367 -12.26 -19.84 1.31
CA ILE A 367 -13.60 -19.84 0.73
C ILE A 367 -13.53 -19.26 -0.68
N VAL A 368 -13.81 -20.11 -1.67
CA VAL A 368 -13.85 -19.72 -3.08
C VAL A 368 -15.13 -18.92 -3.35
N LYS A 369 -14.99 -17.69 -3.86
CA LYS A 369 -16.12 -16.82 -4.16
C LYS A 369 -15.88 -16.03 -5.44
N LEU A 370 -16.86 -16.02 -6.33
CA LEU A 370 -16.87 -15.17 -7.52
C LEU A 370 -17.67 -13.89 -7.24
N ASN A 371 -17.17 -12.75 -7.70
CA ASN A 371 -17.86 -11.47 -7.56
C ASN A 371 -18.79 -11.23 -8.77
N PRO A 372 -20.12 -11.31 -8.62
CA PRO A 372 -21.05 -11.21 -9.74
C PRO A 372 -21.02 -9.84 -10.44
N ASN A 373 -20.58 -8.80 -9.75
CA ASN A 373 -20.61 -7.41 -10.25
C ASN A 373 -19.25 -6.93 -10.77
N LYS A 374 -18.22 -7.78 -10.78
CA LYS A 374 -16.86 -7.40 -11.20
C LYS A 374 -16.34 -8.38 -12.25
N TYR A 375 -16.84 -8.25 -13.47
CA TYR A 375 -16.31 -8.93 -14.64
C TYR A 375 -16.08 -7.97 -15.81
N SER A 376 -15.19 -8.36 -16.71
CA SER A 376 -15.02 -7.72 -18.03
C SER A 376 -15.06 -8.80 -19.11
N LEU A 377 -15.51 -8.42 -20.31
CA LEU A 377 -15.66 -9.32 -21.45
C LEU A 377 -15.02 -8.83 -22.77
N PRO A 378 -13.81 -8.24 -22.77
CA PRO A 378 -13.18 -7.80 -24.01
C PRO A 378 -12.90 -9.01 -24.91
N ASP A 379 -13.37 -8.94 -26.17
CA ASP A 379 -13.10 -9.97 -27.20
C ASP A 379 -13.41 -11.41 -26.77
N ARG A 380 -14.50 -11.60 -26.02
CA ARG A 380 -14.90 -12.88 -25.40
C ARG A 380 -13.91 -13.46 -24.40
N VAL A 381 -12.90 -12.70 -23.98
CA VAL A 381 -12.07 -13.05 -22.84
C VAL A 381 -12.82 -12.62 -21.59
N LEU A 382 -13.44 -13.58 -20.92
CA LEU A 382 -14.12 -13.34 -19.66
C LEU A 382 -13.05 -13.20 -18.58
N GLN A 383 -12.94 -12.01 -17.99
CA GLN A 383 -12.15 -11.74 -16.81
C GLN A 383 -13.07 -11.61 -15.60
N LEU A 384 -12.91 -12.49 -14.62
CA LEU A 384 -13.68 -12.55 -13.38
C LEU A 384 -12.81 -12.18 -12.19
N ASN A 385 -13.36 -11.35 -11.30
CA ASN A 385 -12.77 -11.11 -10.00
C ASN A 385 -13.44 -11.97 -8.94
N GLY A 386 -12.67 -12.37 -7.93
CA GLY A 386 -13.16 -13.14 -6.80
C GLY A 386 -12.12 -13.32 -5.71
N ASP A 387 -12.38 -14.26 -4.81
CA ASP A 387 -11.54 -14.59 -3.67
C ASP A 387 -11.14 -16.07 -3.73
N CYS A 388 -9.87 -16.37 -3.42
CA CYS A 388 -9.33 -17.72 -3.33
C CYS A 388 -9.57 -18.56 -4.60
N LEU A 389 -9.34 -17.96 -5.77
CA LEU A 389 -9.56 -18.59 -7.07
C LEU A 389 -8.59 -19.73 -7.39
N GLY A 390 -7.63 -20.04 -6.52
CA GLY A 390 -6.67 -21.13 -6.71
C GLY A 390 -5.60 -20.81 -7.74
N ASN A 391 -5.17 -21.83 -8.48
CA ASN A 391 -4.20 -21.71 -9.56
C ASN A 391 -4.73 -22.35 -10.85
N SER A 392 -4.15 -21.99 -12.00
CA SER A 392 -4.62 -22.46 -13.30
C SER A 392 -4.67 -23.99 -13.45
N ASN A 393 -3.84 -24.73 -12.72
CA ASN A 393 -3.75 -26.19 -12.83
C ASN A 393 -4.70 -26.94 -11.86
N GLY A 394 -5.08 -26.30 -10.75
CA GLY A 394 -5.91 -26.89 -9.69
C GLY A 394 -7.35 -26.38 -9.66
N THR A 395 -7.70 -25.45 -10.56
CA THR A 395 -9.04 -24.85 -10.62
C THR A 395 -9.82 -25.47 -11.76
N ILE A 396 -10.99 -26.01 -11.44
CA ILE A 396 -11.91 -26.59 -12.43
C ILE A 396 -13.00 -25.56 -12.69
N VAL A 397 -13.25 -25.24 -13.96
CA VAL A 397 -14.29 -24.29 -14.37
C VAL A 397 -15.52 -25.05 -14.84
N TYR A 398 -16.68 -24.61 -14.37
CA TYR A 398 -17.99 -25.12 -14.75
C TYR A 398 -18.73 -24.04 -15.55
N LEU A 399 -19.10 -24.38 -16.79
CA LEU A 399 -19.88 -23.53 -17.67
C LEU A 399 -21.27 -24.16 -17.85
N ASN A 400 -22.33 -23.43 -17.48
CA ASN A 400 -23.71 -23.94 -17.40
C ASN A 400 -23.81 -25.28 -16.65
N GLY A 401 -23.10 -25.40 -15.52
CA GLY A 401 -23.08 -26.59 -14.67
C GLY A 401 -22.24 -27.76 -15.21
N LYS A 402 -21.57 -27.63 -16.36
CA LYS A 402 -20.72 -28.68 -16.94
C LYS A 402 -19.25 -28.32 -16.80
N GLU A 403 -18.47 -29.26 -16.28
CA GLU A 403 -17.01 -29.15 -16.25
C GLU A 403 -16.46 -28.93 -17.67
N THR A 404 -15.66 -27.88 -17.83
CA THR A 404 -15.10 -27.47 -19.12
C THR A 404 -13.60 -27.32 -19.01
N LEU A 405 -12.87 -28.00 -19.91
CA LEU A 405 -11.42 -27.88 -19.99
C LEU A 405 -11.05 -26.61 -20.77
N LEU A 406 -10.30 -25.69 -20.14
CA LEU A 406 -9.92 -24.40 -20.72
C LEU A 406 -8.39 -24.29 -20.80
N ASN A 407 -7.84 -24.43 -22.00
CA ASN A 407 -6.39 -24.41 -22.23
C ASN A 407 -5.75 -23.02 -21.98
N ASP A 408 -6.57 -21.97 -21.98
CA ASP A 408 -6.17 -20.58 -21.81
C ASP A 408 -6.57 -20.00 -20.46
N LEU A 409 -6.96 -20.85 -19.49
CA LEU A 409 -7.27 -20.45 -18.13
C LEU A 409 -6.05 -19.82 -17.45
N LYS A 410 -6.17 -18.55 -17.08
CA LYS A 410 -5.14 -17.80 -16.34
C LYS A 410 -5.72 -17.29 -15.03
N ILE A 411 -5.02 -17.58 -13.93
CA ILE A 411 -5.31 -17.04 -12.61
C ILE A 411 -4.09 -16.27 -12.12
N ASN A 412 -4.30 -15.06 -11.59
CA ASN A 412 -3.19 -14.25 -11.09
C ASN A 412 -2.58 -14.85 -9.81
N ASN A 413 -1.36 -14.44 -9.46
CA ASN A 413 -0.64 -15.00 -8.30
C ASN A 413 -1.35 -14.81 -6.95
N GLN A 414 -2.17 -13.76 -6.83
CA GLN A 414 -2.95 -13.44 -5.64
C GLN A 414 -4.29 -14.19 -5.57
N GLU A 415 -4.64 -14.97 -6.60
CA GLU A 415 -5.87 -15.76 -6.64
C GLU A 415 -7.14 -14.90 -6.56
N THR A 416 -7.08 -13.69 -7.14
CA THR A 416 -8.18 -12.70 -7.13
C THR A 416 -8.75 -12.40 -8.51
N THR A 417 -8.06 -12.82 -9.58
CA THR A 417 -8.50 -12.62 -10.96
C THR A 417 -8.31 -13.90 -11.75
N LEU A 418 -9.37 -14.34 -12.42
CA LEU A 418 -9.41 -15.49 -13.33
C LEU A 418 -9.82 -14.99 -14.72
N SER A 419 -9.19 -15.52 -15.77
CA SER A 419 -9.50 -15.15 -17.16
C SER A 419 -9.41 -16.32 -18.11
N PHE A 420 -10.33 -16.39 -19.07
CA PHE A 420 -10.35 -17.39 -20.14
C PHE A 420 -11.23 -16.91 -21.31
N LYS A 421 -11.03 -17.47 -22.51
CA LYS A 421 -11.87 -17.21 -23.68
C LYS A 421 -13.12 -18.09 -23.63
N ILE A 422 -14.28 -17.47 -23.78
CA ILE A 422 -15.57 -18.18 -23.77
C ILE A 422 -15.68 -19.05 -25.03
N PRO A 423 -15.99 -20.36 -24.90
CA PRO A 423 -16.22 -21.24 -26.04
C PRO A 423 -17.36 -20.77 -26.96
N ASP A 424 -17.24 -21.02 -28.26
CA ASP A 424 -18.16 -20.50 -29.28
C ASP A 424 -19.60 -21.01 -29.18
N GLU A 425 -19.81 -22.12 -28.48
CA GLU A 425 -21.12 -22.71 -28.21
C GLU A 425 -22.02 -21.84 -27.31
N PHE A 426 -21.45 -20.97 -26.47
CA PHE A 426 -22.21 -20.07 -25.59
C PHE A 426 -22.47 -18.74 -26.30
N LYS A 427 -23.74 -18.46 -26.62
CA LYS A 427 -24.12 -17.30 -27.45
C LYS A 427 -24.58 -16.08 -26.66
N SER A 428 -25.53 -16.23 -25.74
CA SER A 428 -26.19 -15.10 -25.08
C SER A 428 -25.92 -15.02 -23.57
N LYS A 429 -26.02 -16.16 -22.88
CA LYS A 429 -25.85 -16.26 -21.43
C LYS A 429 -24.92 -17.40 -21.08
N LEU A 430 -24.13 -17.18 -20.04
CA LEU A 430 -23.19 -18.14 -19.52
C LEU A 430 -23.21 -18.12 -18.00
N ASN A 431 -23.61 -19.23 -17.38
CA ASN A 431 -23.43 -19.41 -15.95
C ASN A 431 -22.03 -19.95 -15.69
N VAL A 432 -21.30 -19.31 -14.79
CA VAL A 432 -19.93 -19.68 -14.41
C VAL A 432 -19.88 -20.00 -12.93
N SER A 433 -19.32 -21.15 -12.61
CA SER A 433 -18.86 -21.49 -11.27
C SER A 433 -17.48 -22.15 -11.36
N ILE A 434 -16.74 -22.17 -10.26
CA ILE A 434 -15.43 -22.81 -10.19
C ILE A 434 -15.33 -23.71 -8.97
N LYS A 435 -14.48 -24.72 -9.06
CA LYS A 435 -14.15 -25.63 -7.97
C LYS A 435 -12.65 -25.58 -7.70
N VAL A 436 -12.27 -25.31 -6.46
CA VAL A 436 -10.88 -25.29 -5.99
C VAL A 436 -10.81 -26.15 -4.72
N ASN A 437 -9.90 -27.13 -4.68
CA ASN A 437 -9.72 -28.03 -3.52
C ASN A 437 -11.04 -28.61 -2.96
N ASP A 438 -11.90 -29.11 -3.83
CA ASP A 438 -13.23 -29.64 -3.49
C ASP A 438 -14.27 -28.65 -2.96
N ILE A 439 -13.98 -27.35 -2.96
CA ILE A 439 -14.94 -26.30 -2.60
C ILE A 439 -15.47 -25.66 -3.88
N LEU A 440 -16.80 -25.72 -4.06
CA LEU A 440 -17.50 -25.06 -5.16
C LEU A 440 -17.79 -23.59 -4.80
N SER A 441 -17.57 -22.68 -5.74
CA SER A 441 -17.93 -21.27 -5.60
C SER A 441 -19.45 -21.06 -5.74
N ASN A 442 -19.90 -19.84 -5.47
CA ASN A 442 -21.19 -19.39 -6.00
C ASN A 442 -21.17 -19.39 -7.54
N GLU A 443 -22.35 -19.58 -8.13
CA GLU A 443 -22.57 -19.41 -9.56
C GLU A 443 -22.87 -17.94 -9.88
N ILE A 444 -22.33 -17.45 -10.99
CA ILE A 444 -22.63 -16.12 -11.53
C ILE A 444 -23.12 -16.27 -12.97
N GLN A 445 -24.14 -15.49 -13.34
CA GLN A 445 -24.61 -15.42 -14.72
C GLN A 445 -23.93 -14.25 -15.43
N ILE A 446 -23.29 -14.55 -16.55
CA ILE A 446 -22.64 -13.60 -17.43
C ILE A 446 -23.52 -13.43 -18.66
N ASP A 447 -23.98 -12.21 -18.88
CA ASP A 447 -24.62 -11.84 -20.15
C ASP A 447 -23.52 -11.50 -21.16
N ILE A 448 -23.48 -12.26 -22.25
CA ILE A 448 -22.50 -12.11 -23.32
C ILE A 448 -22.94 -10.93 -24.17
N SER A 449 -22.12 -9.90 -24.25
CA SER A 449 -22.37 -8.71 -25.07
C SER A 449 -22.32 -9.01 -26.57
N PHE A 450 -22.67 -8.02 -27.39
CA PHE A 450 -22.55 -8.07 -28.84
C PHE A 450 -21.14 -8.49 -29.28
N TYR A 451 -21.06 -9.48 -30.16
CA TYR A 451 -19.78 -9.96 -30.71
C TYR A 451 -19.96 -10.45 -32.15
N ALA A 452 -18.83 -10.67 -32.83
CA ALA A 452 -18.81 -11.19 -34.19
C ALA A 452 -17.81 -12.33 -34.34
N SER A 453 -18.12 -13.28 -35.22
CA SER A 453 -17.20 -14.31 -35.73
C SER A 453 -17.11 -14.20 -37.25
N HIS A 454 -15.93 -14.35 -37.84
CA HIS A 454 -15.78 -14.37 -39.30
C HIS A 454 -15.51 -15.79 -39.84
N SER A 455 -15.77 -15.99 -41.14
CA SER A 455 -15.33 -17.18 -41.86
C SER A 455 -13.80 -17.30 -41.84
N ASN A 456 -13.26 -18.52 -42.00
CA ASN A 456 -11.81 -18.76 -42.09
C ASN A 456 -11.16 -18.17 -43.37
N GLU A 457 -11.85 -17.31 -44.10
CA GLU A 457 -11.33 -16.66 -45.30
C GLU A 457 -10.44 -15.49 -44.91
N GLN A 458 -9.21 -15.49 -45.44
CA GLN A 458 -8.26 -14.41 -45.23
C GLN A 458 -8.40 -13.37 -46.35
N PRO A 459 -8.29 -12.06 -46.04
CA PRO A 459 -8.30 -11.03 -47.06
C PRO A 459 -7.01 -11.05 -47.89
N SER A 460 -7.15 -10.81 -49.19
CA SER A 460 -6.05 -10.75 -50.16
C SER A 460 -5.18 -9.51 -49.98
N THR A 461 -3.88 -9.68 -50.23
CA THR A 461 -2.90 -8.60 -50.20
C THR A 461 -2.85 -7.78 -51.48
N ASN A 462 -3.49 -8.24 -52.57
CA ASN A 462 -3.46 -7.61 -53.91
C ASN A 462 -4.81 -7.12 -54.43
N GLY A 463 -5.91 -7.39 -53.72
CA GLY A 463 -7.24 -6.99 -54.16
C GLY A 463 -8.26 -7.06 -53.04
N ASN A 464 -9.43 -6.48 -53.28
CA ASN A 464 -10.50 -6.48 -52.30
C ASN A 464 -11.08 -7.90 -52.15
N THR A 465 -11.39 -8.30 -50.92
CA THR A 465 -11.91 -9.63 -50.60
C THR A 465 -13.18 -9.50 -49.78
N ASN A 466 -14.21 -10.26 -50.14
CA ASN A 466 -15.42 -10.35 -49.33
C ASN A 466 -15.17 -11.27 -48.14
N ILE A 467 -15.40 -10.78 -46.93
CA ILE A 467 -15.34 -11.57 -45.69
C ILE A 467 -16.71 -11.55 -45.03
N ILE A 468 -17.16 -12.73 -44.63
CA ILE A 468 -18.46 -12.89 -43.96
C ILE A 468 -18.25 -12.85 -42.46
N PHE A 469 -18.90 -11.90 -41.79
CA PHE A 469 -19.02 -11.85 -40.34
C PHE A 469 -20.44 -12.26 -39.93
N THR A 470 -20.54 -13.16 -38.97
CA THR A 470 -21.79 -13.45 -38.25
C THR A 470 -21.78 -12.66 -36.95
N LEU A 471 -22.77 -11.78 -36.81
CA LEU A 471 -22.99 -10.93 -35.65
C LEU A 471 -23.97 -11.62 -34.70
N TYR A 472 -23.70 -11.58 -33.40
CA TYR A 472 -24.50 -12.21 -32.36
C TYR A 472 -24.95 -11.18 -31.31
N ASN A 473 -26.08 -11.46 -30.66
CA ASN A 473 -26.72 -10.62 -29.63
C ASN A 473 -27.02 -9.20 -30.13
N ILE A 474 -27.54 -9.09 -31.34
CA ILE A 474 -28.01 -7.81 -31.89
C ILE A 474 -29.24 -7.37 -31.09
N LYS A 475 -29.24 -6.15 -30.55
CA LYS A 475 -30.43 -5.59 -29.89
C LYS A 475 -31.53 -5.39 -30.92
N SER A 476 -32.78 -5.62 -30.52
CA SER A 476 -33.97 -5.46 -31.37
C SER A 476 -34.05 -4.09 -32.06
N GLU A 477 -33.61 -3.01 -31.38
CA GLU A 477 -33.54 -1.65 -31.95
C GLU A 477 -32.52 -1.48 -33.10
N ASN A 478 -31.50 -2.35 -33.14
CA ASN A 478 -30.40 -2.29 -34.11
C ASN A 478 -30.56 -3.31 -35.26
N TYR A 479 -31.52 -4.25 -35.16
CA TYR A 479 -31.69 -5.33 -36.13
C TYR A 479 -31.86 -4.85 -37.58
N ASN A 480 -32.56 -3.74 -37.81
CA ASN A 480 -32.77 -3.17 -39.15
C ASN A 480 -31.66 -2.17 -39.57
N LYS A 481 -30.56 -2.07 -38.82
CA LYS A 481 -29.44 -1.17 -39.14
C LYS A 481 -28.40 -1.90 -39.97
N ILE A 482 -27.75 -1.16 -40.87
CA ILE A 482 -26.63 -1.67 -41.67
C ILE A 482 -25.38 -1.64 -40.79
N PRO A 483 -24.71 -2.78 -40.55
CA PRO A 483 -23.47 -2.78 -39.80
C PRO A 483 -22.32 -2.20 -40.63
N SER A 484 -21.33 -1.65 -39.95
CA SER A 484 -20.10 -1.15 -40.55
C SER A 484 -18.87 -1.71 -39.83
N ILE A 485 -17.79 -1.88 -40.57
CA ILE A 485 -16.45 -2.21 -40.05
C ILE A 485 -15.59 -0.97 -40.17
N ILE A 486 -14.87 -0.63 -39.11
CA ILE A 486 -13.78 0.36 -39.10
C ILE A 486 -12.47 -0.40 -38.97
N ILE A 487 -11.59 -0.29 -39.96
CA ILE A 487 -10.24 -0.87 -39.92
C ILE A 487 -9.28 0.09 -39.21
N ILE A 488 -8.57 -0.38 -38.18
CA ILE A 488 -7.67 0.41 -37.33
C ILE A 488 -6.21 0.03 -37.67
N PRO A 489 -5.28 1.01 -37.82
CA PRO A 489 -5.42 2.45 -37.58
C PRO A 489 -5.89 3.28 -38.78
N GLU A 490 -6.14 2.69 -39.95
CA GLU A 490 -6.43 3.43 -41.20
C GLU A 490 -7.76 4.21 -41.18
N GLN A 491 -8.66 3.91 -40.24
CA GLN A 491 -10.01 4.49 -40.12
C GLN A 491 -10.88 4.29 -41.38
N ILE A 492 -10.66 3.20 -42.12
CA ILE A 492 -11.46 2.86 -43.30
C ILE A 492 -12.79 2.28 -42.85
N VAL A 493 -13.90 2.90 -43.26
CA VAL A 493 -15.27 2.47 -42.94
C VAL A 493 -15.87 1.69 -44.10
N ILE A 494 -16.33 0.47 -43.83
CA ILE A 494 -16.89 -0.46 -44.82
C ILE A 494 -18.27 -0.90 -44.37
N ASN A 495 -19.28 -0.68 -45.20
CA ASN A 495 -20.65 -1.11 -44.90
C ASN A 495 -20.86 -2.57 -45.28
N GLY A 496 -21.59 -3.29 -44.44
CA GLY A 496 -21.92 -4.70 -44.65
C GLY A 496 -23.13 -4.90 -45.56
N VAL A 497 -23.11 -5.97 -46.33
CA VAL A 497 -24.24 -6.45 -47.14
C VAL A 497 -24.77 -7.73 -46.52
N SER A 498 -26.08 -7.78 -46.26
CA SER A 498 -26.75 -8.97 -45.72
C SER A 498 -26.55 -10.18 -46.63
N VAL A 499 -26.02 -11.29 -46.12
CA VAL A 499 -25.80 -12.51 -46.94
C VAL A 499 -27.11 -13.27 -47.16
N ASN A 500 -27.95 -13.33 -46.13
CA ASN A 500 -29.18 -14.12 -46.11
C ASN A 500 -30.37 -13.24 -45.65
N SER A 501 -31.61 -13.73 -45.77
CA SER A 501 -32.71 -13.21 -44.96
C SER A 501 -32.53 -13.69 -43.51
N PRO A 502 -32.61 -12.83 -42.47
CA PRO A 502 -32.36 -13.25 -41.10
C PRO A 502 -33.41 -14.26 -40.64
N THR A 503 -32.95 -15.40 -40.10
CA THR A 503 -33.85 -16.38 -39.46
C THR A 503 -34.06 -16.08 -37.98
N ASN A 504 -33.21 -15.24 -37.39
CA ASN A 504 -33.23 -14.85 -35.99
C ASN A 504 -32.83 -13.36 -35.87
N GLN A 505 -33.54 -12.58 -35.05
CA GLN A 505 -33.23 -11.16 -34.82
C GLN A 505 -31.92 -10.95 -34.06
N ASP A 506 -31.49 -11.94 -33.27
CA ASP A 506 -30.30 -11.82 -32.43
C ASP A 506 -29.02 -12.22 -33.16
N VAL A 507 -29.12 -12.95 -34.29
CA VAL A 507 -27.97 -13.51 -35.01
C VAL A 507 -28.14 -13.30 -36.50
N HIS A 508 -27.18 -12.61 -37.13
CA HIS A 508 -27.24 -12.37 -38.57
C HIS A 508 -25.86 -12.26 -39.23
N SER A 509 -25.75 -12.69 -40.49
CA SER A 509 -24.49 -12.71 -41.24
C SER A 509 -24.45 -11.62 -42.32
N TYR A 510 -23.32 -10.92 -42.38
CA TYR A 510 -23.04 -9.82 -43.29
C TYR A 510 -21.70 -10.03 -43.99
N SER A 511 -21.66 -9.74 -45.29
CA SER A 511 -20.45 -9.70 -46.10
C SER A 511 -19.89 -8.28 -46.15
N PHE A 512 -18.57 -8.14 -45.96
CA PHE A 512 -17.85 -6.88 -46.03
C PHE A 512 -16.75 -6.99 -47.07
N LEU A 513 -16.68 -6.02 -47.98
CA LEU A 513 -15.64 -5.95 -49.00
C LEU A 513 -14.38 -5.29 -48.42
N ILE A 514 -13.50 -6.10 -47.83
CA ILE A 514 -12.26 -5.66 -47.21
C ILE A 514 -11.27 -5.25 -48.31
N PRO A 515 -10.68 -4.04 -48.26
CA PRO A 515 -9.71 -3.60 -49.26
C PRO A 515 -8.39 -4.38 -49.16
N ALA A 516 -7.56 -4.29 -50.20
CA ALA A 516 -6.20 -4.83 -50.15
C ALA A 516 -5.41 -4.22 -48.97
N GLY A 517 -4.59 -5.05 -48.32
CA GLY A 517 -3.84 -4.69 -47.13
C GLY A 517 -2.72 -5.68 -46.83
N CYS A 518 -2.12 -5.58 -45.64
CA CYS A 518 -1.08 -6.49 -45.18
C CYS A 518 -1.13 -6.66 -43.66
N GLY A 519 -0.59 -7.77 -43.16
CA GLY A 519 -0.41 -8.01 -41.73
C GLY A 519 -1.69 -8.45 -41.00
N LYS A 520 -1.71 -8.22 -39.69
CA LYS A 520 -2.93 -8.31 -38.87
C LYS A 520 -3.50 -6.91 -38.67
N LYS A 521 -4.81 -6.76 -38.82
CA LYS A 521 -5.54 -5.51 -38.56
C LYS A 521 -6.59 -5.71 -37.50
N ASP A 522 -6.64 -4.78 -36.57
CA ASP A 522 -7.74 -4.67 -35.62
C ASP A 522 -8.91 -3.97 -36.31
N ILE A 523 -10.11 -4.44 -36.01
CA ILE A 523 -11.33 -3.91 -36.59
C ILE A 523 -12.37 -3.64 -35.51
N GLN A 524 -13.11 -2.56 -35.67
CA GLN A 524 -14.30 -2.27 -34.87
C GLN A 524 -15.54 -2.50 -35.72
N ILE A 525 -16.43 -3.37 -35.26
CA ILE A 525 -17.70 -3.67 -35.92
C ILE A 525 -18.78 -2.90 -35.19
N ILE A 526 -19.60 -2.15 -35.91
CA ILE A 526 -20.65 -1.28 -35.35
C ILE A 526 -21.98 -1.65 -35.99
N ILE A 527 -23.05 -1.77 -35.19
CA ILE A 527 -24.43 -1.87 -35.68
C ILE A 527 -25.34 -1.01 -34.81
N GLY A 528 -25.78 0.13 -35.36
CA GLY A 528 -26.56 1.12 -34.61
C GLY A 528 -25.84 1.61 -33.36
N SER A 529 -26.40 1.31 -32.17
CA SER A 529 -25.82 1.67 -30.87
C SER A 529 -24.80 0.66 -30.32
N GLN A 530 -24.62 -0.50 -30.96
CA GLN A 530 -23.71 -1.55 -30.50
C GLN A 530 -22.38 -1.53 -31.25
N SER A 531 -21.29 -1.85 -30.55
CA SER A 531 -19.99 -2.09 -31.18
C SER A 531 -19.22 -3.20 -30.49
N CYS A 532 -18.35 -3.89 -31.24
CA CYS A 532 -17.38 -4.86 -30.73
C CYS A 532 -16.05 -4.75 -31.47
N LEU A 533 -14.97 -5.21 -30.85
CA LEU A 533 -13.67 -5.32 -31.48
C LEU A 533 -13.48 -6.74 -32.05
N SER A 534 -12.67 -6.84 -33.08
CA SER A 534 -12.24 -8.10 -33.68
C SER A 534 -10.92 -7.86 -34.42
N SER A 535 -10.40 -8.88 -35.10
CA SER A 535 -9.21 -8.73 -35.95
C SER A 535 -9.31 -9.60 -37.18
N ILE A 536 -8.63 -9.18 -38.25
CA ILE A 536 -8.46 -9.92 -39.49
C ILE A 536 -6.98 -10.04 -39.80
N THR A 537 -6.57 -11.18 -40.37
CA THR A 537 -5.18 -11.43 -40.77
C THR A 537 -5.15 -11.70 -42.27
N TYR A 538 -4.44 -10.85 -43.02
CA TYR A 538 -4.27 -10.99 -44.47
C TYR A 538 -3.43 -12.23 -44.82
N PHE A 539 -3.56 -12.72 -46.05
CA PHE A 539 -2.75 -13.85 -46.54
C PHE A 539 -1.25 -13.63 -46.33
N GLU A 540 -0.57 -14.68 -45.85
CA GLU A 540 0.88 -14.69 -45.71
C GLU A 540 1.57 -14.56 -47.08
N PRO A 541 2.73 -13.87 -47.16
CA PRO A 541 3.50 -13.82 -48.39
C PRO A 541 4.09 -15.20 -48.73
N ILE A 542 4.25 -15.48 -50.02
CA ILE A 542 4.71 -16.79 -50.51
C ILE A 542 5.99 -16.62 -51.30
N ILE A 543 7.04 -17.35 -50.93
CA ILE A 543 8.25 -17.50 -51.75
C ILE A 543 8.10 -18.79 -52.57
N LYS A 544 8.11 -18.68 -53.90
CA LYS A 544 7.95 -19.82 -54.82
C LYS A 544 9.28 -20.42 -55.21
N ASN A 545 10.27 -19.59 -55.53
CA ASN A 545 11.60 -20.01 -55.95
C ASN A 545 12.63 -18.90 -55.67
N CYS A 546 13.90 -19.26 -55.50
CA CYS A 546 15.01 -18.33 -55.40
C CYS A 546 16.21 -18.83 -56.22
N LEU A 547 16.87 -17.92 -56.91
CA LEU A 547 18.06 -18.16 -57.71
C LEU A 547 19.23 -17.34 -57.16
N VAL A 548 20.40 -17.98 -57.03
CA VAL A 548 21.66 -17.33 -56.65
C VAL A 548 22.46 -17.11 -57.92
N SER A 549 22.77 -15.85 -58.23
CA SER A 549 23.58 -15.44 -59.38
C SER A 549 24.90 -14.83 -58.91
N GLY A 550 25.98 -15.00 -59.69
CA GLY A 550 27.29 -14.38 -59.45
C GLY A 550 28.09 -14.95 -58.27
N PHE A 551 28.62 -16.16 -58.41
CA PHE A 551 29.42 -16.86 -57.40
C PHE A 551 30.86 -16.34 -57.20
N ASP A 552 31.21 -15.18 -57.76
CA ASP A 552 32.59 -14.66 -57.72
C ASP A 552 32.96 -13.89 -56.44
N GLY A 553 32.03 -13.75 -55.49
CA GLY A 553 32.26 -13.05 -54.22
C GLY A 553 32.29 -11.52 -54.34
N THR A 554 32.11 -10.97 -55.54
CA THR A 554 32.18 -9.52 -55.78
C THR A 554 30.91 -8.90 -56.33
N ASN A 555 30.07 -9.63 -57.09
CA ASN A 555 28.85 -9.04 -57.71
C ASN A 555 27.66 -10.01 -57.85
N GLY A 556 27.41 -10.86 -56.85
CA GLY A 556 26.26 -11.77 -56.88
C GLY A 556 24.94 -11.12 -56.43
N ASN A 557 23.82 -11.68 -56.87
CA ASN A 557 22.47 -11.32 -56.41
C ASN A 557 21.65 -12.58 -56.12
N ILE A 558 20.85 -12.53 -55.06
CA ILE A 558 19.77 -13.49 -54.80
C ILE A 558 18.49 -12.88 -55.37
N ILE A 559 17.81 -13.60 -56.25
CA ILE A 559 16.55 -13.18 -56.87
C ILE A 559 15.49 -14.22 -56.52
N CYS A 560 14.40 -13.78 -55.90
CA CYS A 560 13.31 -14.66 -55.49
C CYS A 560 11.99 -14.25 -56.13
N ASP A 561 11.27 -15.24 -56.63
CA ASP A 561 9.93 -15.12 -57.21
C ASP A 561 8.88 -15.63 -56.23
N GLY A 562 7.71 -15.01 -56.23
CA GLY A 562 6.65 -15.32 -55.27
C GLY A 562 5.40 -14.46 -55.40
N SER A 563 4.69 -14.32 -54.28
CA SER A 563 3.55 -13.42 -54.11
C SER A 563 3.76 -12.65 -52.81
N PHE A 564 4.28 -11.43 -52.95
CA PHE A 564 4.75 -10.60 -51.83
C PHE A 564 3.77 -9.50 -51.43
N GLY A 565 2.60 -9.45 -52.05
CA GLY A 565 1.55 -8.46 -51.78
C GLY A 565 1.67 -7.17 -52.58
N ASN A 566 0.83 -6.19 -52.23
CA ASN A 566 0.72 -4.95 -52.98
C ASN A 566 1.96 -4.06 -52.79
N LYS A 567 2.42 -3.47 -53.89
CA LYS A 567 3.55 -2.53 -53.96
C LYS A 567 3.55 -1.46 -52.87
N ASP A 568 2.37 -0.98 -52.47
CA ASP A 568 2.25 0.11 -51.50
C ASP A 568 2.69 -0.31 -50.08
N TYR A 569 2.74 -1.61 -49.78
CA TYR A 569 3.13 -2.16 -48.48
C TYR A 569 4.55 -2.75 -48.47
N LEU A 570 5.19 -2.90 -49.62
CA LEU A 570 6.53 -3.49 -49.74
C LEU A 570 7.62 -2.64 -49.07
N ILE A 571 7.38 -1.35 -48.85
CA ILE A 571 8.29 -0.47 -48.08
C ILE A 571 8.46 -0.97 -46.63
N LYS A 572 7.50 -1.73 -46.10
CA LYS A 572 7.54 -2.32 -44.75
C LYS A 572 7.87 -3.82 -44.77
N SER A 573 8.59 -4.25 -45.81
CA SER A 573 9.02 -5.64 -45.92
C SER A 573 10.51 -5.80 -45.65
N SER A 574 10.86 -6.95 -45.11
CA SER A 574 12.22 -7.38 -44.87
C SER A 574 12.35 -8.86 -45.17
N VAL A 575 13.57 -9.31 -45.40
CA VAL A 575 13.94 -10.72 -45.56
C VAL A 575 14.83 -11.10 -44.39
N LEU A 576 14.46 -12.13 -43.66
CA LEU A 576 15.32 -12.76 -42.67
C LEU A 576 16.07 -13.90 -43.35
N PHE A 577 17.40 -13.81 -43.38
CA PHE A 577 18.25 -14.82 -44.00
C PHE A 577 19.66 -14.78 -43.40
N SER A 578 20.23 -15.95 -43.06
CA SER A 578 21.60 -16.04 -42.49
C SER A 578 21.81 -15.19 -41.22
N ASN A 579 20.78 -15.08 -40.37
CA ASN A 579 20.71 -14.20 -39.17
C ASN A 579 20.69 -12.69 -39.44
N ASP A 580 20.61 -12.25 -40.70
CA ASP A 580 20.47 -10.84 -41.05
C ASP A 580 19.02 -10.50 -41.42
N GLU A 581 18.59 -9.29 -41.02
CA GLU A 581 17.37 -8.66 -41.54
C GLU A 581 17.73 -7.73 -42.70
N ILE A 582 17.27 -8.09 -43.89
CA ILE A 582 17.65 -7.47 -45.16
C ILE A 582 16.44 -6.70 -45.70
N ILE A 583 16.64 -5.45 -46.08
CA ILE A 583 15.63 -4.69 -46.83
C ILE A 583 16.00 -4.81 -48.31
N PRO A 584 15.23 -5.56 -49.13
CA PRO A 584 15.60 -5.78 -50.53
C PRO A 584 15.62 -4.45 -51.30
N PRO A 585 16.72 -4.09 -52.00
CA PRO A 585 16.80 -2.85 -52.77
C PRO A 585 15.84 -2.82 -53.96
N SER A 586 15.44 -3.99 -54.47
CA SER A 586 14.45 -4.13 -55.53
C SER A 586 13.39 -5.12 -55.08
N ILE A 587 12.15 -4.64 -54.98
CA ILE A 587 11.01 -5.45 -54.62
C ILE A 587 9.74 -4.98 -55.33
N ASN A 588 8.98 -5.95 -55.83
CA ASN A 588 7.63 -5.76 -56.36
C ASN A 588 6.71 -6.91 -55.89
N SER A 589 5.46 -6.92 -56.35
CA SER A 589 4.45 -7.89 -55.89
C SER A 589 4.79 -9.36 -56.20
N THR A 590 5.72 -9.61 -57.12
CA THR A 590 6.06 -10.95 -57.61
C THR A 590 7.52 -11.33 -57.46
N THR A 591 8.43 -10.37 -57.31
CA THR A 591 9.87 -10.60 -57.27
C THR A 591 10.54 -9.67 -56.26
N PHE A 592 11.52 -10.18 -55.51
CA PHE A 592 12.47 -9.34 -54.80
C PHE A 592 13.90 -9.82 -55.08
N SER A 593 14.87 -8.91 -54.93
CA SER A 593 16.28 -9.26 -55.06
C SER A 593 17.15 -8.48 -54.10
N PHE A 594 18.21 -9.11 -53.61
CA PHE A 594 19.23 -8.46 -52.77
C PHE A 594 20.64 -8.98 -53.08
N PRO A 595 21.69 -8.19 -52.79
CA PRO A 595 23.07 -8.57 -53.07
C PRO A 595 23.52 -9.80 -52.29
N LEU A 596 24.25 -10.70 -52.96
CA LEU A 596 24.94 -11.81 -52.31
C LEU A 596 26.22 -11.27 -51.66
N ILE A 597 26.25 -11.22 -50.33
CA ILE A 597 27.45 -10.82 -49.57
C ILE A 597 28.12 -12.05 -48.93
N SER A 598 29.43 -11.98 -48.74
CA SER A 598 30.24 -13.07 -48.16
C SER A 598 29.91 -13.41 -46.69
N GLY A 599 29.01 -12.65 -46.05
CA GLY A 599 28.41 -12.96 -44.75
C GLY A 599 27.36 -14.08 -44.78
N TYR A 600 26.70 -14.28 -45.92
CA TYR A 600 25.58 -15.22 -46.03
C TYR A 600 26.02 -16.67 -46.14
N HIS A 601 25.16 -17.61 -45.75
CA HIS A 601 25.39 -19.04 -45.88
C HIS A 601 24.07 -19.76 -46.21
N SER A 602 24.12 -21.06 -46.49
CA SER A 602 22.91 -21.84 -46.70
C SER A 602 22.04 -21.83 -45.43
N ASP A 603 20.82 -21.30 -45.54
CA ASP A 603 19.88 -21.14 -44.42
C ASP A 603 18.43 -21.02 -44.94
N ASP A 604 17.47 -20.96 -44.02
CA ASP A 604 16.08 -20.65 -44.32
C ASP A 604 15.92 -19.15 -44.62
N LEU A 605 15.25 -18.84 -45.73
CA LEU A 605 14.88 -17.49 -46.13
C LEU A 605 13.41 -17.27 -45.78
N ILE A 606 13.14 -16.23 -44.99
CA ILE A 606 11.79 -15.83 -44.59
C ILE A 606 11.52 -14.43 -45.08
N PHE A 607 10.45 -14.24 -45.84
CA PHE A 607 9.98 -12.93 -46.25
C PHE A 607 8.96 -12.42 -45.23
N GLN A 608 9.19 -11.24 -44.67
CA GLN A 608 8.32 -10.60 -43.70
C GLN A 608 7.67 -9.37 -44.33
N MET A 609 6.34 -9.29 -44.28
CA MET A 609 5.60 -8.10 -44.68
C MET A 609 4.59 -7.71 -43.60
N CYS A 610 4.71 -6.48 -43.10
CA CYS A 610 3.80 -5.94 -42.08
C CYS A 610 3.64 -6.86 -40.85
N GLY A 611 4.76 -7.49 -40.43
CA GLY A 611 4.80 -8.40 -39.28
C GLY A 611 4.28 -9.82 -39.53
N VAL A 612 3.79 -10.15 -40.73
CA VAL A 612 3.43 -11.52 -41.11
C VAL A 612 4.58 -12.13 -41.91
N GLN A 613 5.01 -13.33 -41.50
CA GLN A 613 6.11 -14.06 -42.10
C GLN A 613 5.61 -15.06 -43.13
N SER A 614 6.38 -15.26 -44.20
CA SER A 614 6.19 -16.38 -45.11
C SER A 614 6.56 -17.69 -44.42
N LYS A 615 6.16 -18.80 -45.02
CA LYS A 615 6.80 -20.09 -44.73
C LYS A 615 8.30 -20.01 -45.05
N PRO A 616 9.17 -20.66 -44.25
CA PRO A 616 10.59 -20.73 -44.52
C PRO A 616 10.87 -21.37 -45.91
N PHE A 617 11.69 -20.71 -46.72
CA PHE A 617 12.18 -21.22 -48.00
C PHE A 617 13.66 -21.58 -47.87
N LYS A 618 14.01 -22.85 -48.05
CA LYS A 618 15.39 -23.31 -47.91
C LYS A 618 16.25 -22.84 -49.09
N LEU A 619 17.14 -21.87 -48.86
CA LEU A 619 18.04 -21.32 -49.88
C LEU A 619 19.45 -21.90 -49.71
N ASN A 620 19.91 -22.66 -50.71
CA ASN A 620 21.23 -23.26 -50.71
C ASN A 620 22.25 -22.35 -51.41
N ILE A 621 23.29 -21.94 -50.68
CA ILE A 621 24.47 -21.23 -51.18
C ILE A 621 25.66 -22.19 -51.08
N SER A 622 26.33 -22.44 -52.22
CA SER A 622 27.52 -23.31 -52.24
C SER A 622 28.71 -22.56 -51.62
N PRO A 623 29.39 -23.13 -50.61
CA PRO A 623 30.56 -22.51 -50.01
C PRO A 623 31.74 -22.50 -50.99
N SER A 624 32.53 -21.43 -50.97
CA SER A 624 33.71 -21.27 -51.83
C SER A 624 34.99 -21.30 -51.02
N LEU A 625 35.87 -22.26 -51.29
CA LEU A 625 37.23 -22.28 -50.74
C LEU A 625 38.11 -21.27 -51.49
N LYS A 626 38.80 -20.38 -50.78
CA LYS A 626 39.75 -19.41 -51.37
C LYS A 626 41.21 -19.80 -51.09
N GLY A 627 41.50 -20.43 -49.95
CA GLY A 627 42.84 -20.92 -49.63
C GLY A 627 42.99 -21.40 -48.19
N ILE A 628 44.20 -21.81 -47.83
CA ILE A 628 44.58 -22.21 -46.47
C ILE A 628 45.74 -21.31 -46.03
N ASN A 629 45.69 -20.77 -44.82
CA ASN A 629 46.74 -19.93 -44.24
C ASN A 629 47.37 -20.62 -43.03
N GLN A 630 48.67 -20.93 -43.15
CA GLN A 630 49.50 -21.58 -42.13
C GLN A 630 50.52 -20.66 -41.44
N SER A 631 50.37 -19.32 -41.52
CA SER A 631 51.41 -18.36 -41.11
C SER A 631 51.69 -18.25 -39.59
N GLN A 632 51.07 -19.07 -38.73
CA GLN A 632 51.13 -18.95 -37.26
C GLN A 632 51.64 -20.22 -36.57
N MET A 633 52.60 -20.92 -37.17
CA MET A 633 53.14 -22.17 -36.61
C MET A 633 54.35 -21.90 -35.72
N GLU A 634 54.27 -22.35 -34.47
CA GLU A 634 55.36 -22.34 -33.50
C GLU A 634 55.94 -23.75 -33.31
N THR A 635 57.02 -23.89 -32.52
CA THR A 635 57.73 -25.17 -32.35
C THR A 635 56.90 -26.27 -31.68
N LEU A 636 55.87 -25.90 -30.91
CA LEU A 636 54.94 -26.84 -30.24
C LEU A 636 53.63 -27.04 -31.02
N GLY A 637 53.51 -26.45 -32.21
CA GLY A 637 52.28 -26.39 -32.99
C GLY A 637 51.73 -24.98 -33.12
N GLY A 638 50.48 -24.84 -33.55
CA GLY A 638 49.87 -23.54 -33.81
C GLY A 638 48.47 -23.65 -34.38
N LYS A 639 47.97 -22.55 -34.93
CA LYS A 639 46.67 -22.52 -35.62
C LYS A 639 46.89 -22.35 -37.12
N PHE A 640 46.07 -23.02 -37.92
CA PHE A 640 45.90 -22.67 -39.32
C PHE A 640 44.43 -22.38 -39.61
N TYR A 641 44.20 -21.70 -40.73
CA TYR A 641 42.89 -21.22 -41.12
C TYR A 641 42.55 -21.68 -42.53
N ILE A 642 41.37 -22.26 -42.70
CA ILE A 642 40.75 -22.41 -44.02
C ILE A 642 39.97 -21.12 -44.29
N LEU A 643 40.31 -20.47 -45.41
CA LEU A 643 39.76 -19.20 -45.84
C LEU A 643 38.82 -19.40 -47.02
N GLY A 644 37.68 -18.73 -47.00
CA GLY A 644 36.71 -18.80 -48.08
C GLY A 644 35.54 -17.84 -47.91
N GLU A 645 34.41 -18.21 -48.51
CA GLU A 645 33.17 -17.45 -48.46
C GLU A 645 31.98 -18.39 -48.32
N PHE A 646 30.92 -17.90 -47.69
CA PHE A 646 29.65 -18.58 -47.47
C PHE A 646 29.70 -19.83 -46.59
N PHE A 647 30.63 -19.86 -45.63
CA PHE A 647 30.74 -20.97 -44.69
C PHE A 647 29.59 -20.94 -43.68
N SER A 648 29.09 -22.12 -43.31
CA SER A 648 28.16 -22.30 -42.19
C SER A 648 28.83 -23.08 -41.08
N ALA A 649 28.32 -22.98 -39.85
CA ALA A 649 28.83 -23.78 -38.72
C ALA A 649 28.75 -25.30 -38.99
N ASN A 650 27.79 -25.72 -39.82
CA ASN A 650 27.55 -27.12 -40.17
C ASN A 650 28.32 -27.58 -41.42
N ILE A 651 29.18 -26.74 -42.01
CA ILE A 651 29.92 -27.10 -43.22
C ILE A 651 30.78 -28.34 -43.01
N ASN A 652 30.66 -29.35 -43.88
CA ASN A 652 31.47 -30.55 -43.73
C ASN A 652 32.90 -30.29 -44.19
N CYS A 653 33.83 -30.30 -43.24
CA CYS A 653 35.24 -30.01 -43.45
C CYS A 653 36.05 -30.86 -42.48
N SER A 654 37.05 -31.58 -42.98
CA SER A 654 37.94 -32.42 -42.18
C SER A 654 39.39 -32.17 -42.58
N VAL A 655 40.30 -32.17 -41.61
CA VAL A 655 41.74 -32.08 -41.87
C VAL A 655 42.46 -33.21 -41.16
N PHE A 656 43.30 -33.92 -41.89
CA PHE A 656 44.12 -35.02 -41.39
C PHE A 656 45.60 -34.67 -41.53
N CYS A 657 46.35 -34.75 -40.43
CA CYS A 657 47.82 -34.62 -40.44
C CYS A 657 48.41 -35.86 -39.77
N ASN A 658 49.32 -36.58 -40.42
CA ASN A 658 49.87 -37.86 -39.93
C ASN A 658 48.77 -38.86 -39.48
N ASP A 659 47.77 -39.07 -40.34
CA ASP A 659 46.61 -39.94 -40.10
C ASP A 659 45.74 -39.58 -38.88
N LYS A 660 45.95 -38.41 -38.26
CA LYS A 660 45.13 -37.89 -37.17
C LYS A 660 44.20 -36.79 -37.66
N GLU A 661 42.91 -36.93 -37.37
CA GLU A 661 41.90 -35.90 -37.64
C GLU A 661 41.99 -34.76 -36.62
N TYR A 662 41.86 -33.52 -37.12
CA TYR A 662 41.84 -32.31 -36.31
C TYR A 662 40.45 -31.71 -36.26
N GLU A 663 40.02 -31.33 -35.05
CA GLU A 663 38.73 -30.71 -34.83
C GLU A 663 38.71 -29.32 -35.47
N LYS A 664 37.69 -29.08 -36.30
CA LYS A 664 37.43 -27.77 -36.88
C LYS A 664 36.75 -26.87 -35.85
N LYS A 665 37.02 -25.57 -35.91
CA LYS A 665 36.27 -24.55 -35.20
C LYS A 665 35.76 -23.50 -36.18
N PHE A 666 34.44 -23.35 -36.25
CA PHE A 666 33.82 -22.30 -37.07
C PHE A 666 34.03 -20.94 -36.40
N GLU A 667 34.71 -20.01 -37.08
CA GLU A 667 34.93 -18.66 -36.56
C GLU A 667 33.91 -17.68 -37.16
N ASN A 668 33.68 -17.75 -38.48
CA ASN A 668 32.69 -16.93 -39.20
C ASN A 668 32.46 -17.47 -40.62
N SER A 669 31.61 -16.81 -41.42
CA SER A 669 31.26 -17.19 -42.79
C SER A 669 32.43 -17.20 -43.79
N LYS A 670 33.63 -16.76 -43.40
CA LYS A 670 34.85 -16.74 -44.21
C LYS A 670 35.99 -17.57 -43.68
N THR A 671 35.89 -18.06 -42.43
CA THR A 671 37.05 -18.60 -41.72
C THR A 671 36.68 -19.80 -40.85
N ILE A 672 37.43 -20.89 -41.02
CA ILE A 672 37.42 -22.05 -40.13
C ILE A 672 38.84 -22.18 -39.59
N SER A 673 38.98 -22.30 -38.27
CA SER A 673 40.26 -22.49 -37.60
C SER A 673 40.46 -23.94 -37.17
N PHE A 674 41.72 -24.36 -37.09
CA PHE A 674 42.14 -25.68 -36.61
C PHE A 674 43.34 -25.52 -35.68
N ASP A 675 43.29 -26.17 -34.53
CA ASP A 675 44.35 -26.14 -33.53
C ASP A 675 45.26 -27.36 -33.68
N LEU A 676 46.47 -27.13 -34.20
CA LEU A 676 47.46 -28.17 -34.44
C LEU A 676 48.41 -28.29 -33.25
N GLN A 677 48.31 -29.40 -32.50
CA GLN A 677 49.22 -29.73 -31.40
C GLN A 677 50.25 -30.79 -31.82
N ILE A 678 50.92 -30.59 -32.96
CA ILE A 678 52.06 -31.42 -33.36
C ILE A 678 53.33 -30.57 -33.17
N PRO A 679 54.29 -31.00 -32.36
CA PRO A 679 55.58 -30.32 -32.28
C PRO A 679 56.40 -30.56 -33.56
N GLY A 680 57.16 -29.56 -33.99
CA GLY A 680 58.19 -29.71 -35.03
C GLY A 680 59.37 -30.58 -34.53
N PRO A 681 60.51 -30.68 -35.23
CA PRO A 681 61.02 -29.78 -36.28
C PRO A 681 60.66 -30.18 -37.71
N ASN A 682 60.16 -31.40 -37.93
CA ASN A 682 59.89 -31.90 -39.27
C ASN A 682 58.60 -31.27 -39.81
N ASP A 683 58.68 -30.72 -41.02
CA ASP A 683 57.49 -30.21 -41.70
C ASP A 683 56.50 -31.35 -41.97
N ILE A 684 55.20 -31.06 -41.92
CA ILE A 684 54.13 -32.06 -42.01
C ILE A 684 53.24 -31.74 -43.21
N THR A 685 52.87 -32.75 -43.98
CA THR A 685 51.81 -32.64 -44.99
C THR A 685 50.48 -33.02 -44.36
N CYS A 686 49.48 -32.16 -44.54
CA CYS A 686 48.12 -32.34 -44.08
C CYS A 686 47.16 -32.41 -45.26
N ASN A 687 46.20 -33.32 -45.22
CA ASN A 687 45.19 -33.50 -46.24
C ASN A 687 43.87 -32.91 -45.73
N TYR A 688 43.14 -32.20 -46.57
CA TYR A 688 41.83 -31.66 -46.22
C TYR A 688 40.73 -32.15 -47.15
N THR A 689 39.52 -32.28 -46.62
CA THR A 689 38.29 -32.37 -47.41
C THR A 689 37.36 -31.23 -47.03
N PHE A 690 36.72 -30.61 -48.01
CA PHE A 690 35.88 -29.45 -47.83
C PHE A 690 34.61 -29.55 -48.68
N ASP A 691 33.47 -29.18 -48.07
CA ASP A 691 32.12 -29.29 -48.63
C ASP A 691 31.78 -30.69 -49.15
N ASN A 692 31.78 -31.68 -48.24
CA ASN A 692 31.50 -33.09 -48.55
C ASN A 692 32.43 -33.68 -49.63
N GLY A 693 33.69 -33.27 -49.63
CA GLY A 693 34.69 -33.77 -50.58
C GLY A 693 34.63 -33.15 -51.98
N LYS A 694 33.84 -32.08 -52.19
CA LYS A 694 33.90 -31.34 -53.46
C LYS A 694 35.27 -30.69 -53.68
N ASN A 695 35.93 -30.28 -52.62
CA ASN A 695 37.32 -29.82 -52.66
C ASN A 695 38.16 -30.71 -51.75
N THR A 696 39.25 -31.26 -52.30
CA THR A 696 40.23 -32.05 -51.57
C THR A 696 41.62 -31.64 -52.01
N GLY A 697 42.57 -31.63 -51.10
CA GLY A 697 43.97 -31.38 -51.43
C GLY A 697 44.85 -31.48 -50.21
N ASP A 698 46.14 -31.22 -50.43
CA ASP A 698 47.15 -31.30 -49.41
C ASP A 698 47.78 -29.92 -49.22
N PHE A 699 48.17 -29.60 -47.99
CA PHE A 699 48.95 -28.41 -47.66
C PHE A 699 50.07 -28.77 -46.68
N LYS A 700 51.15 -28.01 -46.75
CA LYS A 700 52.34 -28.26 -45.94
C LYS A 700 52.41 -27.28 -44.78
N ILE A 701 52.61 -27.82 -43.59
CA ILE A 701 52.90 -27.09 -42.36
C ILE A 701 54.41 -27.03 -42.20
N GLU A 702 54.97 -25.82 -42.31
CA GLU A 702 56.40 -25.58 -42.20
C GLU A 702 56.75 -24.99 -40.83
N TYR A 703 57.61 -25.68 -40.09
CA TYR A 703 58.09 -25.19 -38.80
C TYR A 703 59.30 -24.27 -38.97
N PRO A 704 59.45 -23.25 -38.11
CA PRO A 704 60.50 -22.24 -38.26
C PRO A 704 61.91 -22.80 -38.07
N LEU A 705 62.91 -22.25 -38.75
CA LEU A 705 64.31 -22.64 -38.49
C LEU A 705 64.73 -22.21 -37.07
N PRO A 706 65.58 -22.99 -36.38
CA PRO A 706 66.21 -22.56 -35.13
C PRO A 706 67.03 -21.29 -35.38
N LEU A 707 67.01 -20.35 -34.44
CA LEU A 707 67.79 -19.11 -34.51
C LEU A 707 68.66 -19.01 -33.27
N ILE A 708 69.98 -19.06 -33.43
CA ILE A 708 70.90 -18.91 -32.30
C ILE A 708 71.33 -17.44 -32.19
N GLU A 709 71.16 -16.89 -31.00
CA GLU A 709 71.41 -15.48 -30.68
C GLU A 709 72.69 -15.27 -29.87
N ASN A 710 73.09 -16.24 -29.04
CA ASN A 710 74.32 -16.15 -28.25
C ASN A 710 74.82 -17.51 -27.76
N THR A 711 76.06 -17.57 -27.27
CA THR A 711 76.65 -18.73 -26.59
C THR A 711 77.39 -18.30 -25.33
N SER A 712 77.50 -19.17 -24.32
CA SER A 712 78.45 -18.98 -23.23
C SER A 712 79.89 -19.04 -23.74
N SER A 713 80.80 -18.33 -23.08
CA SER A 713 82.24 -18.46 -23.31
C SER A 713 82.79 -19.64 -22.51
N ILE A 714 83.65 -20.45 -23.12
CA ILE A 714 84.37 -21.54 -22.46
C ILE A 714 85.87 -21.41 -22.72
N ASN A 715 86.68 -21.97 -21.83
CA ASN A 715 88.14 -22.01 -22.00
C ASN A 715 88.55 -23.06 -23.02
N VAL A 716 89.78 -22.94 -23.55
CA VAL A 716 90.37 -23.92 -24.49
C VAL A 716 90.48 -25.34 -23.91
N ASN A 717 90.43 -25.48 -22.58
CA ASN A 717 90.39 -26.78 -21.90
C ASN A 717 89.03 -27.49 -21.99
N GLY A 718 88.05 -26.90 -22.67
CA GLY A 718 86.69 -27.43 -22.78
C GLY A 718 85.80 -27.05 -21.60
N GLY A 719 84.53 -27.44 -21.66
CA GLY A 719 83.53 -27.12 -20.65
C GLY A 719 82.10 -27.18 -21.16
N ASN A 720 81.13 -26.80 -20.31
CA ASN A 720 79.74 -26.70 -20.71
C ASN A 720 79.50 -25.43 -21.53
N LEU A 721 79.14 -25.62 -22.79
CA LEU A 721 78.69 -24.60 -23.72
C LEU A 721 77.16 -24.50 -23.66
N THR A 722 76.64 -23.38 -23.18
CA THR A 722 75.22 -23.06 -23.22
C THR A 722 74.94 -22.22 -24.46
N ILE A 723 73.99 -22.64 -25.27
CA ILE A 723 73.57 -21.98 -26.51
C ILE A 723 72.19 -21.36 -26.26
N TYR A 724 72.04 -20.08 -26.57
CA TYR A 724 70.82 -19.32 -26.39
C TYR A 724 70.24 -18.92 -27.76
N GLY A 725 68.92 -19.00 -27.90
CA GLY A 725 68.24 -18.71 -29.15
C GLY A 725 66.72 -18.74 -29.09
N LYS A 726 66.11 -18.96 -30.25
CA LYS A 726 64.66 -19.11 -30.47
C LYS A 726 64.40 -20.31 -31.37
N ASN A 727 63.17 -20.80 -31.32
CA ASN A 727 62.70 -21.94 -32.11
C ASN A 727 63.51 -23.22 -31.89
N PHE A 728 63.91 -23.51 -30.65
CA PHE A 728 64.56 -24.79 -30.34
C PHE A 728 63.51 -25.89 -30.20
N TYR A 729 63.89 -27.11 -30.59
CA TYR A 729 63.01 -28.26 -30.61
C TYR A 729 63.44 -29.28 -29.55
N ASN A 730 62.48 -29.80 -28.80
CA ASN A 730 62.71 -30.87 -27.84
C ASN A 730 62.74 -32.23 -28.57
N VAL A 731 63.85 -32.52 -29.25
CA VAL A 731 64.07 -33.78 -29.99
C VAL A 731 65.24 -34.55 -29.40
N SER A 732 65.24 -35.87 -29.60
CA SER A 732 66.30 -36.76 -29.09
C SER A 732 67.62 -36.64 -29.86
N ASN A 733 67.58 -36.20 -31.12
CA ASN A 733 68.75 -36.14 -32.01
C ASN A 733 69.16 -34.69 -32.31
N ILE A 734 69.70 -34.02 -31.29
CA ILE A 734 70.33 -32.70 -31.44
C ILE A 734 71.82 -32.92 -31.72
N LYS A 735 72.39 -32.19 -32.70
CA LYS A 735 73.82 -32.18 -32.99
C LYS A 735 74.36 -30.76 -32.87
N VAL A 736 75.48 -30.60 -32.18
CA VAL A 736 76.19 -29.33 -32.03
C VAL A 736 77.65 -29.54 -32.47
N GLU A 737 78.08 -28.79 -33.47
CA GLU A 737 79.43 -28.84 -34.01
C GLU A 737 80.05 -27.44 -34.06
N VAL A 738 81.28 -27.31 -33.57
CA VAL A 738 82.07 -26.08 -33.64
C VAL A 738 83.16 -26.23 -34.71
N ASP A 739 83.19 -25.29 -35.63
CA ASP A 739 84.10 -25.16 -36.78
C ASP A 739 84.18 -26.43 -37.65
N ASN A 740 83.11 -27.21 -37.71
CA ASN A 740 83.01 -28.52 -38.39
C ASN A 740 84.02 -29.58 -37.90
N GLN A 741 84.68 -29.36 -36.75
CA GLN A 741 85.74 -30.24 -36.25
C GLN A 741 85.45 -30.74 -34.84
N LEU A 742 84.90 -29.88 -33.97
CA LEU A 742 84.63 -30.22 -32.57
C LEU A 742 83.16 -30.56 -32.39
N LYS A 743 82.87 -31.84 -32.14
CA LYS A 743 81.53 -32.29 -31.79
C LYS A 743 81.29 -32.11 -30.29
N CYS A 744 80.20 -31.43 -29.95
CA CYS A 744 79.78 -31.32 -28.57
C CYS A 744 79.18 -32.65 -28.09
N ASN A 745 79.52 -33.06 -26.87
CA ASN A 745 79.01 -34.27 -26.24
C ASN A 745 77.96 -33.91 -25.17
N LYS A 746 77.18 -34.88 -24.67
CA LYS A 746 76.22 -34.67 -23.56
C LYS A 746 75.29 -33.47 -23.80
N ILE A 747 74.64 -33.44 -24.96
CA ILE A 747 73.69 -32.37 -25.31
C ILE A 747 72.42 -32.55 -24.46
N GLU A 748 72.02 -31.50 -23.77
CA GLU A 748 70.81 -31.43 -22.95
C GLU A 748 69.96 -30.25 -23.41
N PHE A 749 68.74 -30.54 -23.85
CA PHE A 749 67.73 -29.52 -24.14
C PHE A 749 67.19 -28.97 -22.82
N ILE A 750 67.29 -27.65 -22.62
CA ILE A 750 66.82 -27.00 -21.39
C ILE A 750 65.39 -26.46 -21.60
N ASN A 751 65.19 -25.67 -22.65
CA ASN A 751 63.90 -25.12 -23.03
C ASN A 751 63.90 -24.63 -24.50
N LEU A 752 62.79 -24.06 -24.96
CA LEU A 752 62.61 -23.56 -26.34
C LEU A 752 63.62 -22.46 -26.76
N ASN A 753 64.42 -21.95 -25.83
CA ASN A 753 65.37 -20.87 -26.02
C ASN A 753 66.79 -21.22 -25.56
N SER A 754 67.03 -22.39 -24.96
CA SER A 754 68.36 -22.77 -24.52
C SER A 754 68.62 -24.27 -24.55
N LEU A 755 69.86 -24.63 -24.88
CA LEU A 755 70.41 -25.97 -24.74
C LEU A 755 71.83 -25.88 -24.22
N THR A 756 72.31 -26.93 -23.57
CA THR A 756 73.70 -27.03 -23.11
C THR A 756 74.35 -28.26 -23.71
N CYS A 757 75.67 -28.20 -23.89
CA CYS A 757 76.45 -29.34 -24.32
C CYS A 757 77.88 -29.22 -23.81
N PHE A 758 78.58 -30.34 -23.63
CA PHE A 758 79.97 -30.36 -23.22
C PHE A 758 80.89 -30.31 -24.45
N LEU A 759 81.60 -29.20 -24.64
CA LEU A 759 82.61 -29.08 -25.69
C LEU A 759 83.95 -29.62 -25.15
N PRO A 760 84.57 -30.62 -25.81
CA PRO A 760 85.86 -31.15 -25.37
C PRO A 760 86.99 -30.11 -25.47
N PRO A 761 88.13 -30.36 -24.79
CA PRO A 761 89.32 -29.51 -24.92
C PRO A 761 89.75 -29.36 -26.37
N PHE A 762 90.22 -28.17 -26.73
CA PHE A 762 90.83 -27.89 -28.02
C PHE A 762 92.18 -28.63 -28.11
N ILE A 763 92.31 -29.58 -29.05
CA ILE A 763 93.55 -30.29 -29.32
C ILE A 763 94.14 -29.74 -30.62
N GLU A 764 95.32 -29.12 -30.52
CA GLU A 764 95.99 -28.41 -31.62
C GLU A 764 96.29 -29.33 -32.84
N THR A 765 96.39 -30.65 -32.63
CA THR A 765 96.69 -31.63 -33.69
C THR A 765 95.53 -31.89 -34.68
N LEU A 766 94.36 -31.28 -34.50
CA LEU A 766 93.21 -31.43 -35.42
C LEU A 766 93.22 -30.42 -36.59
N PHE A 767 94.02 -29.36 -36.53
CA PHE A 767 94.15 -28.37 -37.60
C PHE A 767 95.43 -28.65 -38.41
N ASN A 768 95.29 -29.33 -39.55
CA ASN A 768 96.40 -29.84 -40.36
C ASN A 768 97.15 -28.79 -41.20
N ASP A 769 96.97 -27.49 -40.94
CA ASP A 769 97.77 -26.43 -41.55
C ASP A 769 99.00 -26.15 -40.68
N GLN A 770 100.09 -26.83 -41.01
CA GLN A 770 101.42 -26.56 -40.50
C GLN A 770 101.78 -25.08 -40.73
N LYS A 771 102.36 -24.45 -39.70
CA LYS A 771 103.22 -23.25 -39.74
C LYS A 771 102.60 -21.87 -39.43
N LEU A 772 101.60 -21.79 -38.56
CA LEU A 772 101.22 -20.56 -37.88
C LEU A 772 100.61 -20.89 -36.51
N LEU A 773 101.43 -20.98 -35.44
CA LEU A 773 100.99 -20.73 -34.05
C LEU A 773 102.06 -20.87 -32.96
N LEU A 774 103.35 -21.05 -33.29
CA LEU A 774 104.40 -20.98 -32.26
C LEU A 774 104.76 -19.55 -31.78
N ASN A 775 104.08 -18.49 -32.23
CA ASN A 775 104.39 -17.10 -31.82
C ASN A 775 103.20 -16.14 -31.72
N SER A 776 101.95 -16.60 -31.60
CA SER A 776 100.83 -15.68 -31.39
C SER A 776 99.70 -16.28 -30.54
N SER A 777 99.74 -15.99 -29.24
CA SER A 777 98.66 -16.20 -28.27
C SER A 777 97.38 -15.38 -28.56
N THR A 778 97.13 -15.00 -29.82
CA THR A 778 96.10 -14.02 -30.21
C THR A 778 95.07 -14.50 -31.23
N THR A 779 95.25 -15.60 -31.98
CA THR A 779 94.40 -15.88 -33.16
C THR A 779 93.12 -16.67 -32.87
N ILE A 780 93.13 -17.67 -31.97
CA ILE A 780 91.91 -18.45 -31.64
C ILE A 780 91.00 -17.69 -30.67
N PHE A 781 91.58 -16.88 -29.77
CA PHE A 781 90.84 -16.09 -28.78
C PHE A 781 90.18 -14.83 -29.34
N SER A 782 90.45 -14.45 -30.60
CA SER A 782 89.89 -13.23 -31.22
C SER A 782 88.94 -13.50 -32.38
N LYS A 783 88.77 -14.77 -32.79
CA LYS A 783 87.90 -15.16 -33.92
C LYS A 783 86.65 -15.86 -33.40
N LYS A 784 85.47 -15.41 -33.86
CA LYS A 784 84.23 -16.18 -33.72
C LYS A 784 84.30 -17.40 -34.65
N LEU A 785 84.12 -18.58 -34.09
CA LEU A 785 84.08 -19.87 -34.77
C LEU A 785 82.67 -20.16 -35.27
N LEU A 786 82.59 -20.92 -36.36
CA LEU A 786 81.32 -21.40 -36.91
C LEU A 786 80.69 -22.36 -35.89
N LEU A 787 79.42 -22.15 -35.56
CA LEU A 787 78.63 -23.06 -34.74
C LEU A 787 77.49 -23.58 -35.62
N ASN A 788 77.40 -24.91 -35.73
CA ASN A 788 76.29 -25.60 -36.37
C ASN A 788 75.46 -26.29 -35.30
N VAL A 789 74.16 -26.01 -35.26
CA VAL A 789 73.21 -26.69 -34.39
C VAL A 789 72.09 -27.25 -35.23
N THR A 790 71.92 -28.56 -35.18
CA THR A 790 70.93 -29.29 -35.95
C THR A 790 69.95 -29.96 -35.00
N PHE A 791 68.67 -29.63 -35.15
CA PHE A 791 67.54 -30.33 -34.53
C PHE A 791 66.90 -31.20 -35.61
N GLU A 792 67.32 -32.47 -35.69
CA GLU A 792 66.95 -33.40 -36.77
C GLU A 792 67.16 -32.84 -38.19
N SER A 793 66.12 -32.31 -38.82
CA SER A 793 66.12 -31.78 -40.18
C SER A 793 66.34 -30.27 -40.28
N LYS A 794 66.27 -29.54 -39.15
CA LYS A 794 66.41 -28.09 -39.12
C LYS A 794 67.77 -27.71 -38.54
N THR A 795 68.60 -27.08 -39.36
CA THR A 795 69.96 -26.66 -39.00
C THR A 795 70.08 -25.14 -38.98
N TRP A 796 70.72 -24.62 -37.93
CA TRP A 796 71.27 -23.27 -37.91
C TRP A 796 72.79 -23.34 -37.98
N SER A 797 73.38 -22.41 -38.75
CA SER A 797 74.83 -22.24 -38.89
C SER A 797 75.19 -20.76 -38.79
N GLY A 798 76.16 -20.41 -37.94
CA GLY A 798 76.63 -19.03 -37.83
C GLY A 798 77.90 -18.86 -37.00
N TYR A 799 78.65 -17.80 -37.29
CA TYR A 799 79.89 -17.46 -36.57
C TYR A 799 79.57 -16.73 -35.27
N ILE A 800 79.41 -17.48 -34.17
CA ILE A 800 78.97 -16.92 -32.89
C ILE A 800 79.82 -17.33 -31.69
N PHE A 801 80.45 -18.50 -31.74
CA PHE A 801 81.17 -19.07 -30.60
C PHE A 801 82.58 -18.52 -30.50
N GLN A 802 83.08 -18.19 -29.31
CA GLN A 802 84.44 -17.72 -29.08
C GLN A 802 84.97 -18.23 -27.74
N TYR A 803 86.22 -18.69 -27.70
CA TYR A 803 86.87 -19.11 -26.46
C TYR A 803 87.19 -17.91 -25.56
N SER A 804 87.00 -18.05 -24.24
CA SER A 804 87.43 -17.05 -23.26
C SER A 804 88.95 -17.01 -23.15
N LYS A 805 89.50 -15.79 -23.04
CA LYS A 805 90.92 -15.53 -22.78
C LYS A 805 91.13 -15.39 -21.27
N GLU A 806 91.50 -16.48 -20.58
CA GLU A 806 91.97 -16.36 -19.20
C GLU A 806 93.46 -15.99 -19.16
N GLU A 807 93.79 -14.94 -18.40
CA GLU A 807 95.17 -14.57 -18.08
C GLU A 807 95.83 -15.72 -17.30
N ILE A 808 96.81 -16.39 -17.92
CA ILE A 808 97.70 -17.32 -17.23
C ILE A 808 98.53 -16.50 -16.22
N LYS A 809 98.02 -16.34 -15.00
CA LYS A 809 98.77 -15.77 -13.86
C LYS A 809 99.51 -16.90 -13.13
N ASN A 810 100.83 -16.93 -13.35
CA ASN A 810 101.76 -17.61 -12.47
C ASN A 810 101.92 -16.83 -11.15
N ASN A 811 102.15 -17.62 -10.10
CA ASN A 811 102.72 -17.30 -8.79
C ASN A 811 101.87 -16.61 -7.69
N ASP A 812 101.84 -17.37 -6.59
CA ASP A 812 102.20 -16.98 -5.23
C ASP A 812 101.21 -16.22 -4.33
N THR A 813 100.87 -16.94 -3.26
CA THR A 813 100.78 -16.53 -1.84
C THR A 813 99.73 -15.52 -1.38
N SER A 814 98.99 -15.97 -0.34
CA SER A 814 98.46 -15.22 0.81
C SER A 814 97.39 -14.15 0.49
N GLU A 815 96.48 -13.73 1.35
CA GLU A 815 95.90 -14.13 2.62
C GLU A 815 94.66 -13.22 2.75
N ASN A 816 93.64 -13.69 3.46
CA ASN A 816 92.69 -12.93 4.28
C ASN A 816 91.82 -11.79 3.69
N SER A 817 90.52 -12.13 3.65
CA SER A 817 89.33 -11.41 4.16
C SER A 817 89.19 -9.90 3.97
N THR A 818 88.03 -9.49 3.46
CA THR A 818 87.12 -8.59 4.19
C THR A 818 85.72 -8.57 3.57
N ASN A 819 84.73 -8.53 4.45
CA ASN A 819 83.32 -8.22 4.21
C ASN A 819 83.13 -6.77 3.74
N ASP A 820 81.95 -6.52 3.15
CA ASP A 820 81.10 -5.31 3.29
C ASP A 820 80.58 -4.81 1.92
N ILE A 821 79.36 -4.30 1.69
CA ILE A 821 78.04 -4.09 2.34
C ILE A 821 77.06 -3.73 1.17
N LEU A 822 75.75 -3.70 1.43
CA LEU A 822 74.70 -2.76 0.96
C LEU A 822 73.71 -3.33 -0.07
N ASN A 823 72.45 -3.65 0.30
CA ASN A 823 71.28 -2.78 0.67
C ASN A 823 70.34 -2.69 -0.56
N HIS A 824 69.01 -2.58 -0.51
CA HIS A 824 67.93 -2.34 0.46
C HIS A 824 66.65 -2.83 -0.29
N GLU A 825 65.71 -3.63 0.23
CA GLU A 825 64.66 -3.35 1.22
C GLU A 825 63.71 -2.16 0.89
N LYS A 826 62.43 -2.42 0.55
CA LYS A 826 61.26 -2.11 1.43
C LYS A 826 59.88 -2.41 0.81
N ASN A 827 59.12 -3.21 1.55
CA ASN A 827 57.66 -3.33 1.57
C ASN A 827 56.99 -2.10 2.20
N ASN A 828 55.70 -1.88 1.91
CA ASN A 828 54.74 -1.35 2.89
C ASN A 828 53.28 -1.71 2.50
N ASN A 829 52.66 -2.54 3.33
CA ASN A 829 51.22 -2.56 3.63
C ASN A 829 51.06 -1.91 5.02
N ASN A 830 49.97 -1.20 5.29
CA ASN A 830 49.49 -1.04 6.66
C ASN A 830 48.00 -0.69 6.78
N GLN A 831 47.51 -1.07 7.95
CA GLN A 831 46.15 -1.36 8.40
C GLN A 831 45.64 -0.28 9.39
N LYS A 832 44.35 -0.37 9.73
CA LYS A 832 43.51 0.41 10.66
C LYS A 832 44.12 0.84 12.01
N ASP A 833 43.64 1.99 12.51
CA ASP A 833 43.19 2.30 13.89
C ASP A 833 42.39 3.63 13.80
N GLY A 834 41.36 4.00 14.58
CA GLY A 834 41.01 3.69 15.96
C GLY A 834 41.35 4.88 16.88
N SER A 835 40.41 5.79 17.19
CA SER A 835 40.24 6.42 18.53
C SER A 835 39.30 7.63 18.54
N SER A 836 38.59 7.71 19.65
CA SER A 836 37.62 8.70 20.09
C SER A 836 38.26 10.00 20.59
N LEU A 837 37.58 11.13 20.38
CA LEU A 837 37.96 12.43 20.95
C LEU A 837 36.78 13.04 21.70
N SER A 838 36.94 13.06 23.03
CA SER A 838 36.10 13.77 23.99
C SER A 838 36.24 15.29 23.83
N LYS A 839 35.12 16.03 23.87
CA LYS A 839 35.12 17.46 24.21
C LYS A 839 34.05 17.79 25.24
N LYS A 840 34.53 18.07 26.46
CA LYS A 840 33.88 18.83 27.53
C LYS A 840 33.51 20.23 27.01
N SER A 841 32.28 20.72 27.28
CA SER A 841 31.99 22.09 27.78
C SER A 841 30.52 22.55 27.59
N ILE A 842 29.51 21.92 28.22
CA ILE A 842 28.14 22.49 28.33
C ILE A 842 27.50 22.12 29.69
N ILE A 843 28.07 22.56 30.81
CA ILE A 843 27.50 22.37 32.18
C ILE A 843 27.54 23.69 32.98
N LEU A 844 27.19 24.82 32.36
CA LEU A 844 27.09 26.08 33.11
C LEU A 844 25.89 26.98 32.74
N LEU A 845 24.90 26.44 32.02
CA LEU A 845 23.72 27.19 31.56
C LEU A 845 22.37 26.66 32.12
N SER A 846 22.40 25.76 33.10
CA SER A 846 21.22 25.01 33.58
C SER A 846 20.70 25.40 34.97
N ILE A 847 21.27 26.43 35.63
CA ILE A 847 20.92 26.77 37.02
C ILE A 847 20.28 28.16 37.18
N LEU A 848 20.33 29.04 36.17
CA LEU A 848 19.76 30.41 36.23
C LEU A 848 18.46 30.62 35.43
N LEU A 849 18.02 29.63 34.64
CA LEU A 849 16.79 29.72 33.84
C LEU A 849 15.46 29.44 34.60
N PRO A 850 15.39 28.57 35.63
CA PRO A 850 14.11 28.22 36.26
C PRO A 850 13.50 29.35 37.12
N SER A 851 14.33 30.18 37.75
CA SER A 851 13.88 31.24 38.68
C SER A 851 13.28 32.45 37.95
N PHE A 852 13.74 32.77 36.74
CA PHE A 852 13.18 33.85 35.93
C PHE A 852 11.81 33.48 35.33
N ILE A 853 11.59 32.19 35.02
CA ILE A 853 10.32 31.68 34.50
C ILE A 853 9.21 31.72 35.57
N ILE A 854 9.53 31.40 36.83
CA ILE A 854 8.56 31.46 37.93
C ILE A 854 8.09 32.90 38.20
N LEU A 855 8.96 33.89 38.05
CA LEU A 855 8.63 35.31 38.26
C LEU A 855 7.73 35.87 37.14
N ILE A 856 7.93 35.43 35.89
CA ILE A 856 7.07 35.78 34.75
C ILE A 856 5.68 35.13 34.89
N VAL A 857 5.61 33.86 35.32
CA VAL A 857 4.34 33.14 35.50
C VAL A 857 3.50 33.76 36.63
N SER A 858 4.11 34.14 37.75
CA SER A 858 3.40 34.80 38.85
C SER A 858 2.87 36.19 38.47
N LEU A 859 3.65 36.97 37.71
CA LEU A 859 3.18 38.27 37.17
C LEU A 859 2.01 38.10 36.18
N ALA A 860 2.05 37.07 35.32
CA ALA A 860 0.97 36.76 34.40
C ALA A 860 -0.33 36.34 35.11
N ILE A 861 -0.24 35.58 36.21
CA ILE A 861 -1.40 35.20 37.03
C ILE A 861 -2.04 36.44 37.69
N VAL A 862 -1.25 37.35 38.25
CA VAL A 862 -1.77 38.60 38.83
C VAL A 862 -2.46 39.46 37.78
N ILE A 863 -1.85 39.61 36.59
CA ILE A 863 -2.46 40.34 35.47
C ILE A 863 -3.76 39.66 35.02
N LEU A 864 -3.80 38.32 34.96
CA LEU A 864 -5.02 37.57 34.59
C LEU A 864 -6.14 37.73 35.64
N VAL A 865 -5.83 37.74 36.93
CA VAL A 865 -6.81 37.97 38.01
C VAL A 865 -7.38 39.39 37.92
N ILE A 866 -6.52 40.40 37.68
CA ILE A 866 -6.95 41.79 37.46
C ILE A 866 -7.83 41.90 36.21
N LYS A 867 -7.49 41.20 35.12
CA LYS A 867 -8.29 41.18 33.88
C LYS A 867 -9.64 40.47 34.07
N ARG A 868 -9.70 39.39 34.87
CA ARG A 868 -10.93 38.66 35.20
C ARG A 868 -11.90 39.49 36.05
N ASN A 869 -11.38 40.31 36.97
CA ASN A 869 -12.21 41.22 37.74
C ASN A 869 -12.73 42.41 36.90
N LYS A 870 -11.94 42.93 35.95
CA LYS A 870 -12.43 43.94 34.99
C LYS A 870 -13.51 43.42 34.03
N THR A 871 -13.42 42.15 33.59
CA THR A 871 -14.43 41.57 32.68
C THR A 871 -15.76 41.21 33.35
N LYS A 872 -15.76 40.90 34.66
CA LYS A 872 -17.02 40.79 35.43
C LYS A 872 -17.72 42.14 35.59
N HIS A 873 -16.99 43.25 35.69
CA HIS A 873 -17.59 44.58 35.75
C HIS A 873 -18.11 45.08 34.38
N SER A 874 -17.47 44.70 33.27
CA SER A 874 -17.91 45.08 31.91
C SER A 874 -19.13 44.29 31.40
N LYS A 875 -19.30 43.01 31.77
CA LYS A 875 -20.47 42.22 31.37
C LYS A 875 -21.78 42.64 32.06
N ASN A 876 -21.71 43.25 33.24
CA ASN A 876 -22.90 43.80 33.91
C ASN A 876 -23.34 45.18 33.38
N MET A 877 -22.50 45.87 32.60
CA MET A 877 -22.88 47.15 31.96
C MET A 877 -23.54 46.95 30.59
N SER A 878 -23.12 45.95 29.80
CA SER A 878 -23.70 45.68 28.47
C SER A 878 -25.10 45.01 28.50
N SER A 879 -25.49 44.39 29.62
CA SER A 879 -26.83 43.81 29.79
C SER A 879 -27.93 44.88 29.98
N LYS A 880 -27.61 46.01 30.62
CA LYS A 880 -28.57 47.09 30.87
C LYS A 880 -28.77 48.02 29.66
N GLU A 881 -27.80 48.13 28.76
CA GLU A 881 -27.97 48.89 27.50
C GLU A 881 -28.74 48.11 26.42
N LYS A 882 -28.82 46.77 26.49
CA LYS A 882 -29.61 45.95 25.56
C LYS A 882 -31.09 45.84 25.93
N GLU A 883 -31.46 46.13 27.18
CA GLU A 883 -32.87 46.25 27.58
C GLU A 883 -33.45 47.65 27.29
N LEU A 884 -32.63 48.70 27.30
CA LEU A 884 -33.03 50.06 26.93
C LEU A 884 -33.10 50.34 25.42
N MET A 885 -32.67 49.39 24.58
CA MET A 885 -32.86 49.42 23.11
C MET A 885 -33.97 48.45 22.63
N LYS A 886 -34.65 47.75 23.56
CA LYS A 886 -35.80 46.87 23.28
C LYS A 886 -37.11 47.35 23.92
N GLN A 887 -37.07 48.42 24.70
CA GLN A 887 -38.20 49.32 24.96
C GLN A 887 -38.07 50.51 24.01
#